data_AF-A0A9D6RG73-F1
#
_entry.id   AF-A0A9D6RG73-F1
#
_cell.length_a   1.000
_cell.length_b   1.000
_cell.length_c   1.000
_cell.angle_alpha   90.00
_cell.angle_beta   90.00
_cell.angle_gamma   90.00
#
_symmetry.space_group_name_H-M   'P 1'
#
loop_
_entity.id
_entity.type
_entity.pdbx_description
1 polymer ?
#
loop_
_entity_poly.entity_id
_entity_poly.type
_entity_poly.pdbx_seq_one_letter_code
_entity_poly.pdbx_strand_id
1 'polypeptide(L)'
;MEIATNFIPLNALDVTYLLVVGFIGGLVSGFIGSGGAFVLTPAMMSIGVPGIIAVASNICHKFPKALVGAIKRAKYGQVDVKLGLVLGVSAEAGVIYGAHIQEDIHRRFGDAGSNLYVSLAFVIILGIIGCYILWDAMKTRDSADDKEEKVARLARWVQSIHIPGTMMYFKCLNARVSVLFTLPLGFATGMLAATIAVGGFIGVPAMHYVLGAPALMASASELVVAFVMGLGGTMKFAWSGLVDIRLAMIILAGSLFGIQLGAIGTTYVKPHMIKMVMGVIMVLVLVSRAIVVPVYLSELGLIDTLAPHLPGALKNISFVVLIAALASGAAIVFSALWRGISLQRREAALAGAPAAAFAPDVVATPAAAQLSPVGRFERFLLASDGSEYSAGAVREAVRMASKCGARLHAVDIVAGGDTELDAMGEQFLARELDAARAHLDQVQRQAAAAGVACRSEATQANQVYQEIVSQAEKTQADLIIMGRRGRHGLARLMVGPSTVRVIGHAPCNVLVVPRAAELVGRRFVVAADGSRYSDTAALTAACLAKLCNTPVTVVSVTLPVHSDERKREAHQIVNRLVSFLKQEGVEVEGKIPHGRADEMIVQTANEKNADLIIMGSRGRTGLERVLLGSTSERVIDQTRCAVLIVK
;
A
#
# COMPACT_ATOMS: atom_id res chain seq x y z
N MET A 1 33.59 -35.66 -13.23
CA MET A 1 34.58 -34.59 -12.98
C MET A 1 33.90 -33.60 -12.06
N GLU A 2 34.14 -33.74 -10.75
CA GLU A 2 33.57 -32.88 -9.72
C GLU A 2 34.08 -31.45 -9.93
N ILE A 3 33.18 -30.46 -9.93
CA ILE A 3 33.55 -29.05 -9.81
C ILE A 3 34.14 -28.93 -8.40
N ALA A 4 35.47 -28.95 -8.27
CA ALA A 4 36.12 -28.72 -6.98
C ALA A 4 35.81 -27.28 -6.55
N THR A 5 34.84 -27.12 -5.65
CA THR A 5 34.34 -25.82 -5.19
C THR A 5 35.34 -25.16 -4.24
N ASN A 6 36.11 -24.20 -4.74
CA ASN A 6 36.94 -23.33 -3.90
C ASN A 6 36.10 -22.14 -3.43
N PHE A 7 35.32 -22.32 -2.36
CA PHE A 7 34.73 -21.18 -1.67
C PHE A 7 35.83 -20.32 -1.05
N ILE A 8 35.69 -19.00 -1.13
CA ILE A 8 36.69 -18.10 -0.53
C ILE A 8 36.71 -18.28 1.01
N PRO A 9 37.89 -18.17 1.65
CA PRO A 9 37.96 -18.02 3.10
C PRO A 9 37.34 -16.68 3.50
N LEU A 10 36.57 -16.67 4.59
CA LEU A 10 35.94 -15.45 5.10
C LEU A 10 36.67 -15.00 6.36
N ASN A 11 37.28 -13.82 6.31
CA ASN A 11 37.85 -13.17 7.49
C ASN A 11 36.81 -12.22 8.15
N ALA A 12 37.18 -11.62 9.29
CA ALA A 12 36.27 -10.72 10.02
C ALA A 12 35.84 -9.48 9.21
N LEU A 13 36.71 -8.96 8.32
CA LEU A 13 36.38 -7.85 7.43
C LEU A 13 35.36 -8.28 6.37
N ASP A 14 35.53 -9.46 5.77
CA ASP A 14 34.59 -9.99 4.78
C ASP A 14 33.20 -10.20 5.38
N VAL A 15 33.13 -10.79 6.59
CA VAL A 15 31.86 -10.98 7.32
C VAL A 15 31.20 -9.64 7.62
N THR A 16 31.96 -8.67 8.12
CA THR A 16 31.46 -7.32 8.42
C THR A 16 30.96 -6.62 7.16
N TYR A 17 31.73 -6.70 6.07
CA TYR A 17 31.38 -6.17 4.77
C TYR A 17 30.07 -6.79 4.25
N LEU A 18 29.95 -8.11 4.24
CA LEU A 18 28.75 -8.82 3.77
C LEU A 18 27.52 -8.51 4.62
N LEU A 19 27.69 -8.31 5.94
CA LEU A 19 26.60 -7.92 6.83
C LEU A 19 26.13 -6.49 6.51
N VAL A 20 27.05 -5.54 6.31
CA VAL A 20 26.73 -4.14 5.95
C VAL A 20 26.09 -4.06 4.58
N VAL A 21 26.68 -4.73 3.57
CA VAL A 21 26.11 -4.81 2.23
C VAL A 21 24.76 -5.50 2.27
N GLY A 22 24.61 -6.58 3.05
CA GLY A 22 23.33 -7.24 3.27
C GLY A 22 22.29 -6.29 3.86
N PHE A 23 22.66 -5.51 4.89
CA PHE A 23 21.80 -4.49 5.48
C PHE A 23 21.38 -3.42 4.47
N ILE A 24 22.32 -2.82 3.74
CA ILE A 24 22.01 -1.78 2.75
C ILE A 24 21.19 -2.37 1.58
N GLY A 25 21.56 -3.54 1.08
CA GLY A 25 20.80 -4.27 0.06
C GLY A 25 19.39 -4.63 0.55
N GLY A 26 19.24 -4.96 1.83
CA GLY A 26 17.96 -5.12 2.51
C GLY A 26 17.15 -3.82 2.51
N LEU A 27 17.77 -2.70 2.91
CA LEU A 27 17.17 -1.38 2.95
C LEU A 27 16.70 -0.93 1.56
N VAL A 28 17.56 -1.04 0.54
CA VAL A 28 17.22 -0.73 -0.86
C VAL A 28 16.09 -1.64 -1.34
N SER A 29 16.13 -2.93 -1.00
CA SER A 29 15.08 -3.88 -1.35
C SER A 29 13.74 -3.59 -0.67
N GLY A 30 13.75 -3.17 0.60
CA GLY A 30 12.53 -2.78 1.32
C GLY A 30 11.94 -1.50 0.74
N PHE A 31 12.80 -0.59 0.30
CA PHE A 31 12.44 0.70 -0.27
C PHE A 31 11.92 0.63 -1.71
N ILE A 32 12.55 -0.18 -2.57
CA ILE A 32 12.21 -0.29 -4.00
C ILE A 32 11.28 -1.48 -4.29
N GLY A 33 11.34 -2.54 -3.49
CA GLY A 33 10.55 -3.75 -3.71
C GLY A 33 11.09 -4.70 -4.78
N SER A 34 12.29 -4.47 -5.35
CA SER A 34 12.90 -5.28 -6.43
C SER A 34 13.96 -6.29 -5.96
N GLY A 35 14.12 -6.48 -4.64
CA GLY A 35 14.93 -7.57 -4.08
C GLY A 35 16.37 -7.24 -3.69
N GLY A 36 16.93 -6.08 -4.05
CA GLY A 36 18.30 -5.64 -3.67
C GLY A 36 19.45 -6.50 -4.22
N ALA A 37 19.12 -7.64 -4.85
CA ALA A 37 20.03 -8.65 -5.36
C ALA A 37 21.00 -8.11 -6.42
N PHE A 38 20.59 -7.11 -7.19
CA PHE A 38 21.43 -6.46 -8.20
C PHE A 38 22.66 -5.75 -7.62
N VAL A 39 22.67 -5.41 -6.32
CA VAL A 39 23.85 -4.85 -5.64
C VAL A 39 24.65 -5.93 -4.92
N LEU A 40 23.99 -7.03 -4.52
CA LEU A 40 24.60 -8.13 -3.77
C LEU A 40 25.55 -8.98 -4.63
N THR A 41 25.19 -9.32 -5.86
CA THR A 41 26.08 -10.09 -6.75
C THR A 41 27.38 -9.31 -7.03
N PRO A 42 27.34 -8.03 -7.46
CA PRO A 42 28.56 -7.24 -7.65
C PRO A 42 29.42 -7.09 -6.39
N ALA A 43 28.79 -6.98 -5.22
CA ALA A 43 29.46 -6.85 -3.94
C ALA A 43 30.23 -8.11 -3.56
N MET A 44 29.62 -9.29 -3.66
CA MET A 44 30.31 -10.56 -3.45
C MET A 44 31.48 -10.73 -4.42
N MET A 45 31.29 -10.40 -5.70
CA MET A 45 32.37 -10.46 -6.70
C MET A 45 33.52 -9.50 -6.38
N SER A 46 33.26 -8.38 -5.70
CA SER A 46 34.31 -7.40 -5.37
C SER A 46 35.27 -7.87 -4.27
N ILE A 47 34.85 -8.84 -3.45
CA ILE A 47 35.70 -9.52 -2.47
C ILE A 47 36.26 -10.86 -3.00
N GLY A 48 36.14 -11.11 -4.31
CA GLY A 48 36.74 -12.27 -4.97
C GLY A 48 35.83 -13.50 -5.11
N VAL A 49 34.54 -13.41 -4.76
CA VAL A 49 33.61 -14.53 -5.00
C VAL A 49 33.37 -14.70 -6.51
N PRO A 50 33.56 -15.90 -7.09
CA PRO A 50 33.25 -16.16 -8.50
C PRO A 50 31.81 -15.84 -8.85
N GLY A 51 31.57 -15.33 -10.07
CA GLY A 51 30.27 -14.85 -10.53
C GLY A 51 29.16 -15.89 -10.39
N ILE A 52 29.44 -17.14 -10.76
CA ILE A 52 28.48 -18.25 -10.62
C ILE A 52 28.14 -18.55 -9.15
N ILE A 53 29.12 -18.52 -8.25
CA ILE A 53 28.91 -18.73 -6.80
C ILE A 53 28.16 -17.54 -6.21
N ALA A 54 28.49 -16.31 -6.61
CA ALA A 54 27.80 -15.10 -6.18
C ALA A 54 26.32 -15.13 -6.60
N VAL A 55 26.02 -15.52 -7.84
CA VAL A 55 24.64 -15.65 -8.34
C VAL A 55 23.88 -16.75 -7.60
N ALA A 56 24.46 -17.93 -7.45
CA ALA A 56 23.88 -19.06 -6.72
C ALA A 56 23.59 -18.73 -5.25
N SER A 57 24.55 -18.13 -4.55
CA SER A 57 24.42 -17.73 -3.15
C SER A 57 23.39 -16.61 -2.96
N ASN A 58 23.29 -15.69 -3.92
CA ASN A 58 22.26 -14.64 -3.92
C ASN A 58 20.85 -15.20 -4.13
N ILE A 59 20.69 -16.23 -4.99
CA ILE A 59 19.42 -16.94 -5.14
C ILE A 59 19.00 -17.61 -3.82
N CYS A 60 19.93 -18.27 -3.14
CA CYS A 60 19.71 -18.86 -1.82
C CYS A 60 19.31 -17.82 -0.77
N HIS A 61 19.91 -16.64 -0.81
CA HIS A 61 19.54 -15.51 0.06
C HIS A 61 18.14 -14.95 -0.24
N LYS A 62 17.73 -14.94 -1.51
CA LYS A 62 16.50 -14.29 -1.98
C LYS A 62 15.25 -15.06 -1.58
N PHE A 63 15.27 -16.40 -1.56
CA PHE A 63 14.07 -17.21 -1.36
C PHE A 63 13.38 -17.00 0.02
N PRO A 64 14.07 -17.01 1.19
CA PRO A 64 13.40 -16.91 2.49
C PRO A 64 12.82 -15.52 2.70
N LYS A 65 13.58 -14.51 2.23
CA LYS A 65 13.18 -13.11 2.25
C LYS A 65 11.93 -12.85 1.41
N ALA A 66 11.88 -13.41 0.21
CA ALA A 66 10.74 -13.29 -0.69
C ALA A 66 9.48 -13.91 -0.08
N LEU A 67 9.60 -15.07 0.58
CA LEU A 67 8.50 -15.70 1.32
C LEU A 67 7.94 -14.80 2.42
N VAL A 68 8.81 -14.29 3.30
CA VAL A 68 8.39 -13.41 4.41
C VAL A 68 7.74 -12.13 3.87
N GLY A 69 8.31 -11.55 2.82
CA GLY A 69 7.76 -10.37 2.15
C GLY A 69 6.39 -10.63 1.52
N ALA A 70 6.23 -11.76 0.82
CA ALA A 70 4.98 -12.16 0.19
C ALA A 70 3.88 -12.40 1.24
N ILE A 71 4.17 -13.13 2.32
CA ILE A 71 3.22 -13.36 3.42
C ILE A 71 2.77 -12.04 4.04
N LYS A 72 3.71 -11.12 4.31
CA LYS A 72 3.40 -9.82 4.90
C LYS A 72 2.53 -8.98 3.94
N ARG A 73 2.85 -8.93 2.65
CA ARG A 73 2.07 -8.16 1.66
C ARG A 73 0.72 -8.79 1.32
N ALA A 74 0.59 -10.11 1.41
CA ALA A 74 -0.67 -10.81 1.21
C ALA A 74 -1.73 -10.40 2.27
N LYS A 75 -1.31 -10.16 3.52
CA LYS A 75 -2.19 -9.65 4.59
C LYS A 75 -2.82 -8.28 4.27
N TYR A 76 -2.18 -7.49 3.42
CA TYR A 76 -2.69 -6.19 2.96
C TYR A 76 -3.46 -6.27 1.63
N GLY A 77 -3.73 -7.48 1.11
CA GLY A 77 -4.46 -7.66 -0.15
C GLY A 77 -3.68 -7.25 -1.41
N GLN A 78 -2.38 -6.97 -1.30
CA GLN A 78 -1.55 -6.47 -2.39
C GLN A 78 -1.00 -7.57 -3.31
N VAL A 79 -0.95 -8.82 -2.83
CA VAL A 79 -0.34 -9.95 -3.55
C VAL A 79 -1.40 -10.75 -4.30
N ASP A 80 -1.17 -11.00 -5.59
CA ASP A 80 -1.89 -12.01 -6.35
C ASP A 80 -1.08 -13.30 -6.39
N VAL A 81 -1.34 -14.19 -5.43
CA VAL A 81 -0.64 -15.47 -5.29
C VAL A 81 -0.85 -16.34 -6.53
N LYS A 82 -2.01 -16.28 -7.17
CA LYS A 82 -2.30 -17.08 -8.36
C LYS A 82 -1.44 -16.64 -9.53
N LEU A 83 -1.38 -15.33 -9.79
CA LEU A 83 -0.50 -14.77 -10.83
C LEU A 83 0.96 -15.12 -10.55
N GLY A 84 1.40 -14.94 -9.30
CA GLY A 84 2.77 -15.22 -8.88
C GLY A 84 3.16 -16.70 -9.03
N LEU A 85 2.27 -17.64 -8.71
CA LEU A 85 2.52 -19.07 -8.91
C LEU A 85 2.55 -19.45 -10.40
N VAL A 86 1.64 -18.92 -11.21
CA VAL A 86 1.59 -19.20 -12.65
C VAL A 86 2.84 -18.70 -13.35
N LEU A 87 3.29 -17.47 -13.07
CA LEU A 87 4.59 -16.97 -13.56
C LEU A 87 5.76 -17.73 -12.94
N GLY A 88 5.67 -18.13 -11.66
CA GLY A 88 6.71 -18.88 -10.95
C GLY A 88 7.01 -20.22 -11.61
N VAL A 89 6.01 -20.94 -12.09
CA VAL A 89 6.20 -22.24 -12.78
C VAL A 89 7.00 -22.08 -14.07
N SER A 90 6.70 -21.09 -14.92
CA SER A 90 7.52 -20.86 -16.11
C SER A 90 8.88 -20.23 -15.79
N ALA A 91 8.97 -19.45 -14.71
CA ALA A 91 10.24 -18.97 -14.19
C ALA A 91 11.16 -20.12 -13.76
N GLU A 92 10.63 -21.21 -13.23
CA GLU A 92 11.46 -22.37 -12.88
C GLU A 92 12.13 -23.01 -14.10
N ALA A 93 11.41 -23.15 -15.22
CA ALA A 93 11.99 -23.58 -16.48
C ALA A 93 13.09 -22.60 -16.95
N GLY A 94 12.86 -21.30 -16.78
CA GLY A 94 13.85 -20.26 -17.01
C GLY A 94 15.09 -20.42 -16.12
N VAL A 95 14.90 -20.72 -14.83
CA VAL A 95 15.99 -20.94 -13.87
C VAL A 95 16.85 -22.12 -14.28
N ILE A 96 16.24 -23.24 -14.64
CA ILE A 96 16.96 -24.44 -15.09
C ILE A 96 17.83 -24.10 -16.31
N TYR A 97 17.23 -23.43 -17.31
CA TYR A 97 17.92 -23.03 -18.54
C TYR A 97 19.04 -22.01 -18.27
N GLY A 98 18.76 -20.95 -17.52
CA GLY A 98 19.73 -19.92 -17.19
C GLY A 98 20.90 -20.46 -16.36
N ALA A 99 20.63 -21.38 -15.44
CA ALA A 99 21.66 -21.99 -14.64
C ALA A 99 22.50 -22.99 -15.46
N HIS A 100 21.93 -23.61 -16.50
CA HIS A 100 22.69 -24.40 -17.46
C HIS A 100 23.63 -23.52 -18.30
N ILE A 101 23.16 -22.37 -18.80
CA ILE A 101 24.01 -21.38 -19.47
C ILE A 101 25.20 -21.01 -18.59
N GLN A 102 24.95 -20.72 -17.31
CA GLN A 102 26.00 -20.26 -16.41
C GLN A 102 27.03 -21.35 -16.11
N GLU A 103 26.59 -22.59 -15.92
CA GLU A 103 27.49 -23.74 -15.73
C GLU A 103 28.31 -24.02 -16.99
N ASP A 104 27.72 -23.93 -18.18
CA ASP A 104 28.43 -24.16 -19.43
C ASP A 104 29.49 -23.08 -19.69
N ILE A 105 29.19 -21.82 -19.39
CA ILE A 105 30.17 -20.73 -19.46
C ILE A 105 31.31 -20.99 -18.47
N HIS A 106 30.99 -21.35 -17.23
CA HIS A 106 32.01 -21.64 -16.22
C HIS A 106 32.86 -22.87 -16.59
N ARG A 107 32.26 -23.92 -17.15
CA ARG A 107 32.99 -25.11 -17.64
C ARG A 107 33.95 -24.78 -18.78
N ARG A 108 33.57 -23.88 -19.70
CA ARG A 108 34.37 -23.54 -20.89
C ARG A 108 35.41 -22.45 -20.62
N PHE A 109 35.10 -21.49 -19.75
CA PHE A 109 35.86 -20.24 -19.60
C PHE A 109 36.22 -19.93 -18.13
N GLY A 110 35.97 -20.84 -17.20
CA GLY A 110 36.31 -20.70 -15.79
C GLY A 110 35.60 -19.54 -15.08
N ASP A 111 36.19 -19.10 -13.97
CA ASP A 111 35.68 -17.98 -13.17
C ASP A 111 35.66 -16.67 -13.95
N ALA A 112 36.71 -16.38 -14.73
CA ALA A 112 36.80 -15.18 -15.55
C ALA A 112 35.66 -15.10 -16.57
N GLY A 113 35.31 -16.22 -17.21
CA GLY A 113 34.18 -16.31 -18.13
C GLY A 113 32.83 -16.04 -17.47
N SER A 114 32.58 -16.66 -16.32
CA SER A 114 31.35 -16.40 -15.54
C SER A 114 31.29 -14.95 -15.06
N ASN A 115 32.40 -14.41 -14.56
CA ASN A 115 32.52 -13.02 -14.11
C ASN A 115 32.24 -12.03 -15.23
N LEU A 116 32.80 -12.27 -16.43
CA LEU A 116 32.56 -11.47 -17.62
C LEU A 116 31.09 -11.51 -18.02
N TYR A 117 30.51 -12.72 -18.11
CA TYR A 117 29.11 -12.89 -18.50
C TYR A 117 28.18 -12.12 -17.55
N VAL A 118 28.35 -12.30 -16.24
CA VAL A 118 27.55 -11.59 -15.24
C VAL A 118 27.71 -10.09 -15.43
N SER A 119 28.94 -9.58 -15.52
CA SER A 119 29.20 -8.15 -15.63
C SER A 119 28.62 -7.53 -16.90
N LEU A 120 28.74 -8.20 -18.06
CA LEU A 120 28.15 -7.75 -19.32
C LEU A 120 26.62 -7.73 -19.25
N ALA A 121 26.01 -8.79 -18.71
CA ALA A 121 24.57 -8.84 -18.53
C ALA A 121 24.07 -7.71 -17.60
N PHE A 122 24.80 -7.42 -16.52
CA PHE A 122 24.53 -6.27 -15.66
C PHE A 122 24.63 -4.93 -16.42
N VAL A 123 25.69 -4.72 -17.20
CA VAL A 123 25.87 -3.48 -17.99
C VAL A 123 24.73 -3.27 -18.99
N ILE A 124 24.33 -4.32 -19.70
CA ILE A 124 23.25 -4.24 -20.70
C ILE A 124 21.90 -4.00 -20.01
N ILE A 125 21.54 -4.85 -19.04
CA ILE A 125 20.20 -4.84 -18.44
C ILE A 125 20.00 -3.61 -17.56
N LEU A 126 20.97 -3.28 -16.69
CA LEU A 126 20.89 -2.06 -15.89
C LEU A 126 21.01 -0.80 -16.75
N GLY A 127 21.67 -0.88 -17.92
CA GLY A 127 21.77 0.25 -18.85
C GLY A 127 20.43 0.58 -19.45
N ILE A 128 19.72 -0.44 -19.94
CA ILE A 128 18.39 -0.26 -20.52
C ILE A 128 17.39 0.14 -19.44
N ILE A 129 17.26 -0.67 -18.38
CA ILE A 129 16.21 -0.48 -17.37
C ILE A 129 16.53 0.72 -16.47
N GLY A 130 17.78 0.85 -16.01
CA GLY A 130 18.19 1.92 -15.09
C GLY A 130 18.09 3.31 -15.74
N CYS A 131 18.54 3.48 -16.98
CA CYS A 131 18.41 4.75 -17.69
C CYS A 131 16.96 5.09 -17.99
N TYR A 132 16.14 4.11 -18.39
CA TYR A 132 14.71 4.33 -18.61
C TYR A 132 13.99 4.79 -17.35
N ILE A 133 14.22 4.09 -16.23
CA ILE A 133 13.63 4.44 -14.93
C ILE A 133 14.10 5.80 -14.44
N LEU A 134 15.39 6.12 -14.60
CA LEU A 134 15.93 7.42 -14.21
C LEU A 134 15.33 8.54 -15.05
N TRP A 135 15.17 8.33 -16.36
CA TRP A 135 14.49 9.25 -17.26
C TRP A 135 13.02 9.46 -16.87
N ASP A 136 12.28 8.39 -16.59
CA ASP A 136 10.89 8.45 -16.14
C ASP A 136 10.77 9.22 -14.81
N ALA A 137 11.69 9.00 -13.87
CA ALA A 137 11.75 9.70 -12.59
C ALA A 137 12.01 11.21 -12.75
N MET A 138 12.90 11.59 -13.67
CA MET A 138 13.19 13.01 -13.96
C MET A 138 11.99 13.69 -14.63
N LYS A 139 11.34 13.01 -15.58
CA LYS A 139 10.15 13.53 -16.28
C LYS A 139 8.96 13.73 -15.33
N THR A 140 8.78 12.84 -14.36
CA THR A 140 7.69 12.92 -13.37
C THR A 140 7.99 13.87 -12.21
N ARG A 141 9.21 14.45 -12.11
CA ARG A 141 9.59 15.42 -11.07
C ARG A 141 8.84 16.75 -11.19
N ASP A 142 8.62 17.21 -12.42
CA ASP A 142 7.99 18.52 -12.72
C ASP A 142 6.47 18.41 -12.97
N SER A 143 5.95 17.19 -13.06
CA SER A 143 4.52 16.92 -13.10
C SER A 143 4.00 16.84 -11.66
N ALA A 144 3.43 17.92 -11.14
CA ALA A 144 2.85 18.01 -9.79
C ALA A 144 1.56 17.19 -9.61
N ASP A 145 1.42 16.07 -10.33
CA ASP A 145 0.16 15.39 -10.56
C ASP A 145 0.34 13.90 -10.27
N ASP A 146 -0.29 13.42 -9.19
CA ASP A 146 -0.47 11.99 -8.88
C ASP A 146 -1.45 11.39 -9.91
N LYS A 147 -1.02 11.31 -11.17
CA LYS A 147 -1.77 10.66 -12.24
C LYS A 147 -1.90 9.18 -11.90
N GLU A 148 -3.12 8.66 -11.94
CA GLU A 148 -3.36 7.22 -11.88
C GLU A 148 -2.53 6.52 -12.98
N GLU A 149 -1.86 5.43 -12.63
CA GLU A 149 -1.06 4.62 -13.56
C GLU A 149 -1.95 4.09 -14.68
N LYS A 150 -1.96 4.78 -15.83
CA LYS A 150 -2.71 4.34 -17.02
C LYS A 150 -2.16 2.99 -17.48
N VAL A 151 -3.05 2.02 -17.70
CA VAL A 151 -2.69 0.70 -18.25
C VAL A 151 -2.03 0.88 -19.62
N ALA A 152 -0.80 0.36 -19.77
CA ALA A 152 -0.01 0.50 -20.98
C ALA A 152 -0.76 0.00 -22.23
N ARG A 153 -0.49 0.59 -23.41
CA ARG A 153 -1.10 0.16 -24.69
C ARG A 153 -0.89 -1.34 -24.94
N LEU A 154 0.31 -1.83 -24.63
CA LEU A 154 0.66 -3.24 -24.75
C LEU A 154 -0.21 -4.11 -23.82
N ALA A 155 -0.39 -3.70 -22.57
CA ALA A 155 -1.25 -4.42 -21.64
C ALA A 155 -2.72 -4.49 -22.10
N ARG A 156 -3.27 -3.40 -22.66
CA ARG A 156 -4.62 -3.43 -23.24
C ARG A 156 -4.74 -4.40 -24.41
N TRP A 157 -3.72 -4.50 -25.25
CA TRP A 157 -3.67 -5.45 -26.35
C TRP A 157 -3.54 -6.90 -25.86
N VAL A 158 -2.67 -7.16 -24.88
CA VAL A 158 -2.54 -8.50 -24.27
C VAL A 158 -3.86 -8.93 -23.62
N GLN A 159 -4.55 -8.01 -22.94
CA GLN A 159 -5.84 -8.28 -22.28
C GLN A 159 -7.00 -8.44 -23.27
N SER A 160 -6.92 -7.91 -24.49
CA SER A 160 -7.97 -8.06 -25.50
C SER A 160 -7.90 -9.39 -26.26
N ILE A 161 -6.74 -10.06 -26.26
CA ILE A 161 -6.55 -11.33 -26.97
C ILE A 161 -7.19 -12.47 -26.19
N HIS A 162 -8.12 -13.17 -26.84
CA HIS A 162 -8.81 -14.33 -26.28
C HIS A 162 -8.32 -15.62 -26.95
N ILE A 163 -7.67 -16.50 -26.17
CA ILE A 163 -7.21 -17.81 -26.65
C ILE A 163 -7.97 -18.90 -25.88
N PRO A 164 -8.83 -19.69 -26.55
CA PRO A 164 -9.61 -20.74 -25.90
C PRO A 164 -8.73 -21.74 -25.14
N GLY A 165 -9.15 -22.11 -23.93
CA GLY A 165 -8.46 -23.10 -23.10
C GLY A 165 -7.28 -22.57 -22.27
N THR A 166 -6.80 -21.35 -22.51
CA THR A 166 -5.63 -20.80 -21.79
C THR A 166 -5.95 -19.56 -20.94
N MET A 167 -7.20 -19.10 -20.92
CA MET A 167 -7.61 -17.90 -20.21
C MET A 167 -7.69 -18.12 -18.69
N MET A 168 -6.98 -17.30 -17.92
CA MET A 168 -7.07 -17.27 -16.46
C MET A 168 -7.40 -15.88 -15.95
N TYR A 169 -8.34 -15.82 -15.00
CA TYR A 169 -8.60 -14.60 -14.25
C TYR A 169 -7.51 -14.38 -13.19
N PHE A 170 -6.97 -13.17 -13.15
CA PHE A 170 -6.02 -12.69 -12.15
C PHE A 170 -6.62 -11.50 -11.39
N LYS A 171 -6.60 -11.59 -10.06
CA LYS A 171 -7.18 -10.58 -9.16
C LYS A 171 -6.47 -9.23 -9.29
N CYS A 172 -5.15 -9.26 -9.44
CA CYS A 172 -4.31 -8.06 -9.60
C CYS A 172 -4.62 -7.28 -10.89
N LEU A 173 -4.96 -7.99 -11.96
CA LEU A 173 -5.25 -7.38 -13.27
C LEU A 173 -6.72 -6.97 -13.39
N ASN A 174 -7.60 -7.53 -12.53
CA ASN A 174 -9.05 -7.47 -12.68
C ASN A 174 -9.51 -7.89 -14.10
N ALA A 175 -8.78 -8.82 -14.72
CA ALA A 175 -8.96 -9.22 -16.11
C ALA A 175 -8.63 -10.71 -16.29
N ARG A 176 -9.18 -11.30 -17.35
CA ARG A 176 -8.77 -12.63 -17.83
C ARG A 176 -7.67 -12.45 -18.87
N VAL A 177 -6.52 -13.06 -18.64
CA VAL A 177 -5.39 -13.04 -19.58
C VAL A 177 -4.99 -14.48 -19.89
N SER A 178 -4.62 -14.73 -21.15
CA SER A 178 -4.08 -16.03 -21.55
C SER A 178 -2.75 -16.31 -20.86
N VAL A 179 -2.62 -17.49 -20.24
CA VAL A 179 -1.38 -17.95 -19.60
C VAL A 179 -0.21 -18.00 -20.59
N LEU A 180 -0.49 -18.12 -21.90
CA LEU A 180 0.56 -18.08 -22.93
C LEU A 180 1.35 -16.77 -22.93
N PHE A 181 0.76 -15.65 -22.46
CA PHE A 181 1.49 -14.39 -22.30
C PHE A 181 2.34 -14.37 -21.02
N THR A 182 1.97 -15.14 -19.99
CA THR A 182 2.74 -15.19 -18.73
C THR A 182 3.93 -16.15 -18.83
N LEU A 183 3.85 -17.18 -19.68
CA LEU A 183 4.93 -18.16 -19.89
C LEU A 183 6.27 -17.52 -20.30
N PRO A 184 6.38 -16.74 -21.40
CA PRO A 184 7.66 -16.15 -21.81
C PRO A 184 8.18 -15.11 -20.80
N LEU A 185 7.27 -14.39 -20.14
CA LEU A 185 7.64 -13.40 -19.12
C LEU A 185 8.24 -14.07 -17.88
N GLY A 186 7.60 -15.14 -17.39
CA GLY A 186 8.15 -15.94 -16.29
C GLY A 186 9.46 -16.60 -16.68
N PHE A 187 9.54 -17.25 -17.84
CA PHE A 187 10.78 -17.85 -18.35
C PHE A 187 11.94 -16.85 -18.39
N ALA A 188 11.74 -15.66 -18.97
CA ALA A 188 12.75 -14.61 -19.02
C ALA A 188 13.15 -14.13 -17.62
N THR A 189 12.18 -13.97 -16.73
CA THR A 189 12.38 -13.59 -15.32
C THR A 189 13.26 -14.62 -14.59
N GLY A 190 12.96 -15.91 -14.75
CA GLY A 190 13.72 -17.00 -14.14
C GLY A 190 15.12 -17.18 -14.74
N MET A 191 15.24 -17.07 -16.06
CA MET A 191 16.53 -17.15 -16.75
C MET A 191 17.49 -16.06 -16.23
N LEU A 192 17.05 -14.82 -16.13
CA LEU A 192 17.88 -13.75 -15.57
C LEU A 192 18.12 -13.89 -14.07
N ALA A 193 17.17 -14.45 -13.32
CA ALA A 193 17.42 -14.79 -11.93
C ALA A 193 18.56 -15.80 -11.80
N ALA A 194 18.59 -16.85 -12.64
CA ALA A 194 19.64 -17.84 -12.59
C ALA A 194 20.98 -17.39 -13.17
N THR A 195 21.00 -16.42 -14.09
CA THR A 195 22.24 -15.99 -14.74
C THR A 195 22.90 -14.80 -14.05
N ILE A 196 22.14 -13.89 -13.44
CA ILE A 196 22.67 -12.69 -12.77
C ILE A 196 22.09 -12.41 -11.38
N ALA A 197 21.12 -13.20 -10.90
CA ALA A 197 20.35 -12.99 -9.67
C ALA A 197 19.35 -11.81 -9.71
N VAL A 198 18.97 -11.33 -10.90
CA VAL A 198 18.20 -10.07 -11.08
C VAL A 198 16.82 -10.28 -11.75
N GLY A 199 16.12 -11.37 -11.45
CA GLY A 199 14.84 -11.69 -12.13
C GLY A 199 13.74 -10.62 -12.01
N GLY A 200 13.54 -10.06 -10.81
CA GLY A 200 12.42 -9.14 -10.53
C GLY A 200 12.50 -7.79 -11.24
N PHE A 201 13.65 -7.44 -11.81
CA PHE A 201 13.79 -6.25 -12.66
C PHE A 201 13.13 -6.42 -14.02
N ILE A 202 12.90 -7.65 -14.45
CA ILE A 202 12.04 -7.94 -15.59
C ILE A 202 10.64 -8.32 -15.12
N GLY A 203 10.51 -9.15 -14.08
CA GLY A 203 9.22 -9.61 -13.58
C GLY A 203 8.26 -8.48 -13.22
N VAL A 204 8.71 -7.46 -12.50
CA VAL A 204 7.86 -6.31 -12.11
C VAL A 204 7.45 -5.47 -13.33
N PRO A 205 8.36 -4.98 -14.20
CA PRO A 205 7.96 -4.26 -15.41
C PRO A 205 7.12 -5.11 -16.38
N ALA A 206 7.37 -6.42 -16.48
CA ALA A 206 6.57 -7.32 -17.29
C ALA A 206 5.12 -7.37 -16.78
N MET A 207 4.91 -7.60 -15.49
CA MET A 207 3.57 -7.56 -14.91
C MET A 207 2.91 -6.18 -15.07
N HIS A 208 3.67 -5.10 -14.88
CA HIS A 208 3.15 -3.75 -14.94
C HIS A 208 2.81 -3.29 -16.37
N TYR A 209 3.78 -3.33 -17.29
CA TYR A 209 3.64 -2.79 -18.65
C TYR A 209 3.07 -3.79 -19.66
N VAL A 210 3.31 -5.10 -19.48
CA VAL A 210 2.84 -6.13 -20.44
C VAL A 210 1.51 -6.72 -19.99
N LEU A 211 1.32 -6.98 -18.70
CA LEU A 211 0.07 -7.59 -18.20
C LEU A 211 -0.93 -6.56 -17.66
N GLY A 212 -0.48 -5.36 -17.28
CA GLY A 212 -1.34 -4.29 -16.77
C GLY A 212 -1.59 -4.32 -15.26
N ALA A 213 -0.72 -4.96 -14.49
CA ALA A 213 -0.78 -4.95 -13.04
C ALA A 213 -0.46 -3.55 -12.46
N PRO A 214 -1.20 -3.04 -11.46
CA PRO A 214 -0.76 -1.86 -10.70
C PRO A 214 0.64 -2.07 -10.14
N ALA A 215 1.52 -1.05 -10.16
CA ALA A 215 2.93 -1.23 -9.79
C ALA A 215 3.12 -1.80 -8.38
N LEU A 216 2.26 -1.39 -7.44
CA LEU A 216 2.25 -1.92 -6.07
C LEU A 216 1.96 -3.44 -6.03
N MET A 217 0.99 -3.90 -6.82
CA MET A 217 0.61 -5.31 -6.88
C MET A 217 1.59 -6.14 -7.72
N ALA A 218 2.19 -5.55 -8.76
CA ALA A 218 3.26 -6.17 -9.54
C ALA A 218 4.49 -6.44 -8.66
N SER A 219 4.95 -5.43 -7.91
CA SER A 219 6.06 -5.59 -6.95
C SER A 219 5.73 -6.60 -5.84
N ALA A 220 4.49 -6.62 -5.34
CA ALA A 220 4.08 -7.56 -4.31
C ALA A 220 3.99 -9.01 -4.84
N SER A 221 3.43 -9.20 -6.03
CA SER A 221 3.28 -10.52 -6.66
C SER A 221 4.60 -11.08 -7.15
N GLU A 222 5.57 -10.22 -7.50
CA GLU A 222 6.95 -10.63 -7.79
C GLU A 222 7.60 -11.35 -6.61
N LEU A 223 7.24 -11.03 -5.37
CA LEU A 223 7.78 -11.75 -4.21
C LEU A 223 7.36 -13.23 -4.19
N VAL A 224 6.21 -13.56 -4.76
CA VAL A 224 5.77 -14.96 -4.93
C VAL A 224 6.60 -15.63 -6.02
N VAL A 225 6.80 -14.98 -7.17
CA VAL A 225 7.66 -15.48 -8.26
C VAL A 225 9.08 -15.71 -7.74
N ALA A 226 9.63 -14.73 -7.01
CA ALA A 226 10.94 -14.75 -6.37
C ALA A 226 11.11 -15.86 -5.34
N PHE A 227 10.05 -16.19 -4.59
CA PHE A 227 10.06 -17.34 -3.69
C PHE A 227 10.14 -18.66 -4.47
N VAL A 228 9.29 -18.83 -5.49
CA VAL A 228 9.25 -20.06 -6.31
C VAL A 228 10.58 -20.28 -7.02
N MET A 229 11.02 -19.31 -7.85
CA MET A 229 12.29 -19.41 -8.59
C MET A 229 13.51 -19.42 -7.66
N GLY A 230 13.39 -18.79 -6.49
CA GLY A 230 14.43 -18.78 -5.47
C GLY A 230 14.63 -20.16 -4.86
N LEU A 231 13.54 -20.84 -4.52
CA LEU A 231 13.56 -22.19 -3.95
C LEU A 231 14.14 -23.20 -4.95
N GLY A 232 13.59 -23.25 -6.16
CA GLY A 232 14.04 -24.19 -7.18
C GLY A 232 15.45 -23.89 -7.68
N GLY A 233 15.80 -22.62 -7.86
CA GLY A 233 17.17 -22.21 -8.18
C GLY A 233 18.18 -22.56 -7.08
N THR A 234 17.80 -22.42 -5.80
CA THR A 234 18.65 -22.83 -4.68
C THR A 234 18.92 -24.33 -4.73
N MET A 235 17.88 -25.14 -4.93
CA MET A 235 18.03 -26.59 -5.06
C MET A 235 18.93 -26.95 -6.26
N LYS A 236 18.68 -26.35 -7.43
CA LYS A 236 19.46 -26.58 -8.65
C LYS A 236 20.94 -26.27 -8.44
N PHE A 237 21.27 -25.08 -7.96
CA PHE A 237 22.66 -24.68 -7.75
C PHE A 237 23.33 -25.42 -6.60
N ALA A 238 22.59 -25.79 -5.55
CA ALA A 238 23.10 -26.59 -4.46
C ALA A 238 23.47 -28.01 -4.93
N TRP A 239 22.70 -28.60 -5.84
CA TRP A 239 23.03 -29.89 -6.47
C TRP A 239 24.35 -29.85 -7.24
N SER A 240 24.69 -28.69 -7.81
CA SER A 240 25.95 -28.45 -8.50
C SER A 240 27.09 -28.01 -7.57
N GLY A 241 26.86 -27.91 -6.26
CA GLY A 241 27.85 -27.45 -5.27
C GLY A 241 28.13 -25.94 -5.29
N LEU A 242 27.34 -25.13 -6.00
CA LEU A 242 27.67 -23.72 -6.28
C LEU A 242 27.17 -22.73 -5.22
N VAL A 243 26.38 -23.19 -4.24
CA VAL A 243 25.79 -22.33 -3.20
C VAL A 243 26.72 -22.26 -1.98
N ASP A 244 27.30 -21.09 -1.72
CA ASP A 244 27.96 -20.81 -0.44
C ASP A 244 26.92 -20.32 0.58
N ILE A 245 26.46 -21.25 1.41
CA ILE A 245 25.46 -20.96 2.45
C ILE A 245 25.96 -19.93 3.47
N ARG A 246 27.28 -19.81 3.68
CA ARG A 246 27.86 -18.86 4.64
C ARG A 246 27.61 -17.43 4.16
N LEU A 247 27.89 -17.16 2.87
CA LEU A 247 27.59 -15.87 2.24
C LEU A 247 26.09 -15.57 2.34
N ALA A 248 25.25 -16.54 1.95
CA ALA A 248 23.80 -16.36 1.93
C ALA A 248 23.24 -16.00 3.32
N MET A 249 23.68 -16.70 4.37
CA MET A 249 23.20 -16.47 5.74
C MET A 249 23.69 -15.15 6.35
N ILE A 250 24.94 -14.75 6.10
CA ILE A 250 25.48 -13.45 6.58
C ILE A 250 24.72 -12.29 5.92
N ILE A 251 24.53 -12.36 4.59
CA ILE A 251 23.76 -11.36 3.85
C ILE A 251 22.30 -11.36 4.32
N LEU A 252 21.72 -12.54 4.59
CA LEU A 252 20.34 -12.67 5.06
C LEU A 252 20.15 -11.96 6.39
N ALA A 253 21.06 -12.20 7.34
CA ALA A 253 21.05 -11.58 8.66
C ALA A 253 21.01 -10.06 8.57
N GLY A 254 21.91 -9.43 7.80
CA GLY A 254 21.89 -7.98 7.58
C GLY A 254 20.62 -7.52 6.86
N SER A 255 20.23 -8.23 5.81
CA SER A 255 19.13 -7.80 4.94
C SER A 255 17.76 -7.80 5.59
N LEU A 256 17.48 -8.71 6.54
CA LEU A 256 16.20 -8.79 7.23
C LEU A 256 15.90 -7.53 8.05
N PHE A 257 16.93 -6.94 8.68
CA PHE A 257 16.81 -5.64 9.35
C PHE A 257 16.63 -4.51 8.35
N GLY A 258 17.45 -4.50 7.29
CA GLY A 258 17.39 -3.49 6.24
C GLY A 258 16.00 -3.37 5.60
N ILE A 259 15.36 -4.49 5.25
CA ILE A 259 14.04 -4.50 4.59
C ILE A 259 12.98 -3.79 5.42
N GLN A 260 13.00 -3.95 6.74
CA GLN A 260 12.02 -3.34 7.63
C GLN A 260 12.16 -1.82 7.59
N LEU A 261 13.39 -1.31 7.70
CA LEU A 261 13.69 0.12 7.61
C LEU A 261 13.37 0.67 6.21
N GLY A 262 13.73 -0.05 5.16
CA GLY A 262 13.43 0.33 3.78
C GLY A 262 11.94 0.44 3.52
N ALA A 263 11.15 -0.53 3.99
CA ALA A 263 9.70 -0.52 3.84
C ALA A 263 9.05 0.67 4.58
N ILE A 264 9.52 0.98 5.80
CA ILE A 264 9.09 2.17 6.54
C ILE A 264 9.48 3.44 5.78
N GLY A 265 10.68 3.48 5.18
CA GLY A 265 11.13 4.63 4.38
C GLY A 265 10.15 5.00 3.25
N THR A 266 9.51 4.00 2.61
CA THR A 266 8.55 4.26 1.53
C THR A 266 7.29 5.00 1.96
N THR A 267 6.89 4.93 3.25
CA THR A 267 5.67 5.59 3.73
C THR A 267 5.84 7.11 3.88
N TYR A 268 7.09 7.60 3.82
CA TYR A 268 7.43 9.02 3.99
C TYR A 268 7.96 9.67 2.71
N VAL A 269 7.99 8.94 1.58
CA VAL A 269 8.65 9.38 0.35
C VAL A 269 7.69 9.36 -0.83
N LYS A 270 7.75 10.41 -1.66
CA LYS A 270 6.93 10.52 -2.88
C LYS A 270 7.33 9.43 -3.89
N PRO A 271 6.39 8.89 -4.69
CA PRO A 271 6.67 7.80 -5.65
C PRO A 271 7.81 8.10 -6.64
N HIS A 272 7.93 9.33 -7.16
CA HIS A 272 9.00 9.71 -8.09
C HIS A 272 10.40 9.66 -7.45
N MET A 273 10.52 9.92 -6.15
CA MET A 273 11.79 9.82 -5.43
C MET A 273 12.23 8.35 -5.29
N ILE A 274 11.28 7.41 -5.16
CA ILE A 274 11.58 5.98 -5.15
C ILE A 274 12.18 5.55 -6.50
N LYS A 275 11.58 6.00 -7.61
CA LYS A 275 12.11 5.78 -8.96
C LYS A 275 13.49 6.43 -9.16
N MET A 276 13.70 7.63 -8.63
CA MET A 276 14.99 8.33 -8.68
C MET A 276 16.08 7.56 -7.94
N VAL A 277 15.83 7.09 -6.71
CA VAL A 277 16.78 6.26 -5.94
C VAL A 277 17.11 4.98 -6.71
N MET A 278 16.10 4.30 -7.23
CA MET A 278 16.28 3.09 -8.03
C MET A 278 17.17 3.35 -9.25
N GLY A 279 16.84 4.35 -10.07
CA GLY A 279 17.61 4.71 -11.26
C GLY A 279 19.06 5.07 -10.95
N VAL A 280 19.29 5.88 -9.92
CA VAL A 280 20.65 6.30 -9.51
C VAL A 280 21.50 5.10 -9.08
N ILE A 281 20.99 4.24 -8.19
CA ILE A 281 21.75 3.07 -7.72
C ILE A 281 22.04 2.13 -8.90
N MET A 282 21.05 1.90 -9.78
CA MET A 282 21.25 1.03 -10.96
C MET A 282 22.32 1.56 -11.90
N VAL A 283 22.31 2.87 -12.20
CA VAL A 283 23.33 3.49 -13.06
C VAL A 283 24.71 3.43 -12.40
N LEU A 284 24.82 3.68 -11.11
CA LEU A 284 26.12 3.58 -10.41
C LEU A 284 26.64 2.13 -10.38
N VAL A 285 25.78 1.14 -10.15
CA VAL A 285 26.16 -0.28 -10.21
C VAL A 285 26.56 -0.68 -11.63
N LEU A 286 25.87 -0.17 -12.65
CA LEU A 286 26.30 -0.33 -14.05
C LEU A 286 27.71 0.19 -14.27
N VAL A 287 28.00 1.41 -13.82
CA VAL A 287 29.34 2.03 -13.99
C VAL A 287 30.38 1.18 -13.26
N SER A 288 30.09 0.72 -12.04
CA SER A 288 30.95 -0.20 -11.30
C SER A 288 31.26 -1.47 -12.12
N ARG A 289 30.27 -2.12 -12.72
CA ARG A 289 30.49 -3.33 -13.53
C ARG A 289 31.20 -3.04 -14.85
N ALA A 290 30.86 -1.96 -15.55
CA ALA A 290 31.50 -1.57 -16.80
C ALA A 290 33.02 -1.35 -16.65
N ILE A 291 33.45 -0.74 -15.54
CA ILE A 291 34.87 -0.48 -15.24
C ILE A 291 35.68 -1.78 -15.14
N VAL A 292 35.07 -2.87 -14.67
CA VAL A 292 35.78 -4.13 -14.41
C VAL A 292 35.76 -5.09 -15.62
N VAL A 293 34.89 -4.87 -16.61
CA VAL A 293 34.78 -5.69 -17.83
C VAL A 293 36.13 -5.85 -18.57
N PRO A 294 36.94 -4.80 -18.79
CA PRO A 294 38.25 -4.95 -19.44
C PRO A 294 39.17 -5.93 -18.70
N VAL A 295 39.06 -6.02 -17.38
CA VAL A 295 39.87 -6.94 -16.59
C VAL A 295 39.55 -8.39 -16.94
N TYR A 296 38.26 -8.74 -17.00
CA TYR A 296 37.87 -10.10 -17.36
C TYR A 296 38.13 -10.43 -18.83
N LEU A 297 38.00 -9.45 -19.74
CA LEU A 297 38.40 -9.62 -21.15
C LEU A 297 39.90 -9.93 -21.27
N SER A 298 40.73 -9.27 -20.46
CA SER A 298 42.17 -9.51 -20.42
C SER A 298 42.52 -10.86 -19.79
N GLU A 299 41.85 -11.25 -18.69
CA GLU A 299 41.99 -12.57 -18.05
C GLU A 299 41.62 -13.73 -19.00
N LEU A 300 40.73 -13.50 -19.97
CA LEU A 300 40.34 -14.46 -21.00
C LEU A 300 41.19 -14.38 -22.29
N GLY A 301 42.13 -13.44 -22.38
CA GLY A 301 42.94 -13.24 -23.59
C GLY A 301 42.17 -12.68 -24.80
N LEU A 302 41.01 -12.05 -24.58
CA LEU A 302 40.20 -11.44 -25.65
C LEU A 302 40.68 -10.02 -26.03
N ILE A 303 41.44 -9.39 -25.15
CA ILE A 303 42.16 -8.13 -25.39
C ILE A 303 43.61 -8.29 -24.92
N ASP A 304 44.47 -7.35 -25.31
CA ASP A 304 45.85 -7.30 -24.85
C ASP A 304 45.95 -7.33 -23.32
N THR A 305 47.04 -7.92 -22.83
CA THR A 305 47.29 -8.03 -21.39
C THR A 305 47.40 -6.62 -20.80
N LEU A 306 46.51 -6.28 -19.87
CA LEU A 306 46.54 -4.98 -19.23
C LEU A 306 47.86 -4.80 -18.45
N ALA A 307 48.35 -3.56 -18.38
CA ALA A 307 49.54 -3.25 -17.61
C ALA A 307 49.40 -3.77 -16.16
N PRO A 308 50.47 -4.29 -15.52
CA PRO A 308 50.36 -5.08 -14.28
C PRO A 308 49.59 -4.42 -13.11
N HIS A 309 49.60 -3.09 -13.03
CA HIS A 309 48.90 -2.32 -11.99
C HIS A 309 47.43 -2.01 -12.31
N LEU A 310 47.05 -2.07 -13.59
CA LEU A 310 45.77 -1.59 -14.08
C LEU A 310 44.58 -2.49 -13.67
N PRO A 311 44.67 -3.84 -13.68
CA PRO A 311 43.60 -4.70 -13.16
C PRO A 311 43.21 -4.40 -11.71
N GLY A 312 44.21 -4.21 -10.84
CA GLY A 312 43.99 -3.87 -9.43
C GLY A 312 43.35 -2.49 -9.27
N ALA A 313 43.83 -1.50 -10.01
CA ALA A 313 43.24 -0.16 -10.01
C ALA A 313 41.77 -0.16 -10.47
N LEU A 314 41.45 -0.86 -11.57
CA LEU A 314 40.07 -0.97 -12.08
C LEU A 314 39.14 -1.70 -11.09
N LYS A 315 39.61 -2.80 -10.47
CA LYS A 315 38.85 -3.50 -9.41
C LYS A 315 38.58 -2.58 -8.22
N ASN A 316 39.57 -1.79 -7.79
CA ASN A 316 39.42 -0.83 -6.68
C ASN A 316 38.46 0.32 -7.03
N ILE A 317 38.56 0.91 -8.22
CA ILE A 317 37.64 1.97 -8.66
C ILE A 317 36.21 1.41 -8.74
N SER A 318 36.04 0.22 -9.32
CA SER A 318 34.75 -0.48 -9.38
C SER A 318 34.15 -0.68 -7.99
N PHE A 319 34.97 -1.08 -7.01
CA PHE A 319 34.56 -1.23 -5.62
C PHE A 319 34.13 0.10 -4.99
N VAL A 320 34.91 1.16 -5.15
CA VAL A 320 34.57 2.50 -4.62
C VAL A 320 33.24 3.00 -5.20
N VAL A 321 33.03 2.84 -6.51
CA VAL A 321 31.76 3.22 -7.16
C VAL A 321 30.59 2.40 -6.59
N LEU A 322 30.78 1.11 -6.31
CA LEU A 322 29.76 0.26 -5.69
C LEU A 322 29.42 0.72 -4.27
N ILE A 323 30.42 1.05 -3.46
CA ILE A 323 30.21 1.62 -2.12
C ILE A 323 29.48 2.95 -2.20
N ALA A 324 29.83 3.82 -3.16
CA ALA A 324 29.11 5.08 -3.38
C ALA A 324 27.64 4.85 -3.78
N ALA A 325 27.35 3.83 -4.60
CA ALA A 325 25.99 3.43 -4.95
C ALA A 325 25.19 3.00 -3.70
N LEU A 326 25.79 2.16 -2.85
CA LEU A 326 25.18 1.70 -1.60
C LEU A 326 24.97 2.86 -0.61
N ALA A 327 25.99 3.71 -0.43
CA ALA A 327 25.96 4.85 0.48
C ALA A 327 24.93 5.90 0.05
N SER A 328 24.85 6.23 -1.25
CA SER A 328 23.84 7.15 -1.78
C SER A 328 22.43 6.62 -1.57
N GLY A 329 22.19 5.33 -1.84
CA GLY A 329 20.92 4.66 -1.56
C GLY A 329 20.53 4.75 -0.08
N ALA A 330 21.44 4.38 0.83
CA ALA A 330 21.22 4.46 2.26
C ALA A 330 20.94 5.90 2.73
N ALA A 331 21.74 6.87 2.28
CA ALA A 331 21.61 8.27 2.67
C ALA A 331 20.25 8.85 2.27
N ILE A 332 19.76 8.54 1.06
CA ILE A 332 18.46 9.01 0.62
C ILE A 332 17.33 8.42 1.49
N VAL A 333 17.36 7.10 1.76
CA VAL A 333 16.33 6.46 2.59
C VAL A 333 16.38 6.97 4.04
N PHE A 334 17.57 7.12 4.64
CA PHE A 334 17.71 7.66 5.99
C PHE A 334 17.30 9.12 6.08
N SER A 335 17.67 9.95 5.10
CA SER A 335 17.26 11.36 5.09
C SER A 335 15.74 11.52 5.01
N ALA A 336 15.07 10.67 4.21
CA ALA A 336 13.63 10.62 4.16
C ALA A 336 12.99 10.20 5.48
N LEU A 337 13.50 9.12 6.08
CA LEU A 337 13.01 8.62 7.37
C LEU A 337 13.20 9.64 8.49
N TRP A 338 14.36 10.31 8.53
CA TRP A 338 14.64 11.35 9.51
C TRP A 338 13.73 12.57 9.34
N ARG A 339 13.52 13.04 8.10
CA ARG A 339 12.56 14.12 7.83
C ARG A 339 11.15 13.75 8.27
N GLY A 340 10.69 12.54 7.98
CA GLY A 340 9.40 12.02 8.44
C GLY A 340 9.28 12.01 9.97
N ILE A 341 10.26 11.43 10.67
CA ILE A 341 10.25 11.33 12.14
C ILE A 341 10.39 12.70 12.82
N SER A 342 11.22 13.60 12.28
CA SER A 342 11.42 14.93 12.85
C SER A 342 10.17 15.81 12.72
N LEU A 343 9.45 15.72 11.60
CA LEU A 343 8.13 16.35 11.43
C LEU A 343 7.15 15.79 12.46
N GLN A 344 7.11 14.46 12.63
CA GLN A 344 6.24 13.82 13.61
C GLN A 344 6.60 14.19 15.07
N ARG A 345 7.88 14.28 15.41
CA ARG A 345 8.34 14.73 16.74
C ARG A 345 8.02 16.19 16.99
N ARG A 346 8.12 17.06 15.98
CA ARG A 346 7.67 18.46 16.07
C ARG A 346 6.16 18.51 16.32
N GLU A 347 5.36 17.74 15.59
CA GLU A 347 3.92 17.65 15.80
C GLU A 347 3.55 17.05 17.17
N ALA A 348 4.32 16.07 17.66
CA ALA A 348 4.12 15.46 18.98
C ALA A 348 4.59 16.36 20.13
N ALA A 349 5.66 17.13 19.96
CA ALA A 349 6.11 18.14 20.92
C ALA A 349 5.11 19.30 21.02
N LEU A 350 4.51 19.70 19.90
CA LEU A 350 3.38 20.62 19.87
C LEU A 350 2.12 20.03 20.55
N ALA A 351 1.96 18.70 20.54
CA ALA A 351 0.84 18.00 21.17
C ALA A 351 1.10 17.56 22.63
N GLY A 352 2.33 17.68 23.13
CA GLY A 352 2.79 17.16 24.43
C GLY A 352 3.15 18.22 25.47
N ALA A 353 2.87 19.51 25.19
CA ALA A 353 2.92 20.54 26.22
C ALA A 353 1.91 20.18 27.33
N PRO A 354 2.29 20.23 28.63
CA PRO A 354 1.42 19.81 29.71
C PRO A 354 0.13 20.64 29.73
N ALA A 355 -1.00 19.94 29.70
CA ALA A 355 -2.30 20.53 29.96
C ALA A 355 -2.28 21.10 31.38
N ALA A 356 -2.26 22.42 31.49
CA ALA A 356 -2.56 23.09 32.75
C ALA A 356 -3.92 22.58 33.25
N ALA A 357 -3.96 22.23 34.53
CA ALA A 357 -5.17 21.83 35.22
C ALA A 357 -6.31 22.81 34.89
N PHE A 358 -7.49 22.28 34.61
CA PHE A 358 -8.71 23.07 34.41
C PHE A 358 -8.91 24.00 35.62
N ALA A 359 -8.55 25.27 35.45
CA ALA A 359 -9.09 26.35 36.25
C ALA A 359 -10.50 26.63 35.70
N PRO A 360 -11.54 26.68 36.56
CA PRO A 360 -12.80 27.26 36.15
C PRO A 360 -12.53 28.75 35.91
N ASP A 361 -13.14 29.32 34.88
CA ASP A 361 -13.09 30.75 34.54
C ASP A 361 -11.87 31.24 33.76
N VAL A 362 -11.60 30.67 32.58
CA VAL A 362 -11.05 31.47 31.46
C VAL A 362 -11.63 30.98 30.14
N VAL A 363 -12.54 31.78 29.55
CA VAL A 363 -12.95 31.65 28.15
C VAL A 363 -11.77 32.10 27.29
N ALA A 364 -10.94 31.15 26.87
CA ALA A 364 -9.95 31.38 25.83
C ALA A 364 -10.63 31.17 24.46
N THR A 365 -10.79 32.26 23.72
CA THR A 365 -11.23 32.25 22.32
C THR A 365 -10.17 31.55 21.45
N PRO A 366 -10.48 30.48 20.71
CA PRO A 366 -9.54 29.93 19.74
C PRO A 366 -9.63 30.71 18.43
N ALA A 367 -8.46 31.09 17.91
CA ALA A 367 -8.30 31.53 16.54
C ALA A 367 -8.44 30.33 15.58
N ALA A 368 -9.20 30.55 14.50
CA ALA A 368 -9.63 29.61 13.46
C ALA A 368 -10.78 28.65 13.87
N ALA A 369 -11.81 28.59 13.01
CA ALA A 369 -13.08 27.90 13.19
C ALA A 369 -12.91 26.38 13.31
N GLN A 370 -12.55 25.91 14.50
CA GLN A 370 -12.61 24.50 14.83
C GLN A 370 -14.10 24.12 14.98
N LEU A 371 -14.65 23.46 13.95
CA LEU A 371 -15.95 22.79 14.01
C LEU A 371 -15.93 21.85 15.24
N SER A 372 -16.91 22.01 16.13
CA SER A 372 -16.96 21.38 17.46
C SER A 372 -16.56 19.88 17.44
N PRO A 373 -15.71 19.40 18.36
CA PRO A 373 -15.34 17.98 18.45
C PRO A 373 -16.52 17.04 18.76
N VAL A 374 -17.65 17.59 19.21
CA VAL A 374 -18.94 16.91 19.29
C VAL A 374 -19.88 17.69 18.36
N GLY A 375 -20.11 17.19 17.15
CA GLY A 375 -20.93 17.89 16.15
C GLY A 375 -22.31 18.22 16.73
N ARG A 376 -22.76 19.47 16.59
CA ARG A 376 -24.07 19.93 17.12
C ARG A 376 -25.26 19.39 16.32
N PHE A 377 -24.98 18.70 15.22
CA PHE A 377 -25.95 18.19 14.27
C PHE A 377 -26.88 19.27 13.69
N GLU A 378 -26.36 20.48 13.45
CA GLU A 378 -27.13 21.63 12.96
C GLU A 378 -27.00 21.79 11.44
N ARG A 379 -25.85 21.39 10.86
CA ARG A 379 -25.57 21.53 9.42
C ARG A 379 -25.07 20.22 8.83
N PHE A 380 -25.83 19.65 7.90
CA PHE A 380 -25.51 18.40 7.22
C PHE A 380 -25.09 18.64 5.78
N LEU A 381 -24.03 17.96 5.34
CA LEU A 381 -23.68 17.83 3.94
C LEU A 381 -24.10 16.44 3.45
N LEU A 382 -25.00 16.37 2.47
CA LEU A 382 -25.34 15.13 1.78
C LEU A 382 -24.57 15.06 0.47
N ALA A 383 -23.72 14.05 0.31
CA ALA A 383 -23.07 13.73 -0.96
C ALA A 383 -23.82 12.58 -1.65
N SER A 384 -24.42 12.84 -2.81
CA SER A 384 -25.27 11.89 -3.52
C SER A 384 -25.15 12.06 -5.03
N ASP A 385 -24.87 10.97 -5.73
CA ASP A 385 -24.57 10.93 -7.17
C ASP A 385 -25.70 10.34 -8.03
N GLY A 386 -26.94 10.42 -7.53
CA GLY A 386 -28.14 9.87 -8.18
C GLY A 386 -28.19 8.33 -8.29
N SER A 387 -27.17 7.61 -7.82
CA SER A 387 -27.14 6.16 -7.92
C SER A 387 -28.09 5.46 -6.94
N GLU A 388 -28.44 4.21 -7.23
CA GLU A 388 -29.21 3.38 -6.29
C GLU A 388 -28.50 3.17 -4.93
N TYR A 389 -27.18 3.38 -4.88
CA TYR A 389 -26.35 3.24 -3.69
C TYR A 389 -26.38 4.49 -2.79
N SER A 390 -26.64 5.67 -3.34
CA SER A 390 -26.80 6.92 -2.59
C SER A 390 -28.25 7.14 -2.12
N ALA A 391 -29.21 6.40 -2.66
CA ALA A 391 -30.63 6.51 -2.28
C ALA A 391 -30.89 6.33 -0.77
N GLY A 392 -30.16 5.43 -0.11
CA GLY A 392 -30.24 5.28 1.35
C GLY A 392 -29.77 6.54 2.08
N ALA A 393 -28.65 7.11 1.65
CA ALA A 393 -28.09 8.34 2.21
C ALA A 393 -29.04 9.53 2.06
N VAL A 394 -29.70 9.67 0.90
CA VAL A 394 -30.71 10.73 0.70
C VAL A 394 -31.85 10.61 1.70
N ARG A 395 -32.46 9.43 1.82
CA ARG A 395 -33.59 9.20 2.74
C ARG A 395 -33.20 9.50 4.18
N GLU A 396 -32.07 8.95 4.63
CA GLU A 396 -31.66 9.09 6.01
C GLU A 396 -31.10 10.49 6.33
N ALA A 397 -30.52 11.20 5.36
CA ALA A 397 -30.15 12.60 5.52
C ALA A 397 -31.37 13.49 5.78
N VAL A 398 -32.43 13.34 4.97
CA VAL A 398 -33.68 14.09 5.16
C VAL A 398 -34.34 13.73 6.49
N ARG A 399 -34.40 12.43 6.83
CA ARG A 399 -34.97 11.95 8.10
C ARG A 399 -34.23 12.52 9.31
N MET A 400 -32.89 12.41 9.32
CA MET A 400 -32.08 12.94 10.41
C MET A 400 -32.16 14.46 10.48
N ALA A 401 -32.14 15.16 9.35
CA ALA A 401 -32.23 16.61 9.34
C ALA A 401 -33.57 17.09 9.92
N SER A 402 -34.67 16.43 9.56
CA SER A 402 -36.00 16.71 10.12
C SER A 402 -36.04 16.47 11.63
N LYS A 403 -35.50 15.35 12.12
CA LYS A 403 -35.43 15.05 13.57
C LYS A 403 -34.55 16.02 14.35
N CYS A 404 -33.42 16.45 13.79
CA CYS A 404 -32.47 17.34 14.45
C CYS A 404 -32.77 18.83 14.26
N GLY A 405 -33.74 19.20 13.40
CA GLY A 405 -33.92 20.59 12.97
C GLY A 405 -32.72 21.13 12.18
N ALA A 406 -31.97 20.25 11.52
CA ALA A 406 -30.73 20.60 10.83
C ALA A 406 -31.00 21.19 9.43
N ARG A 407 -30.08 22.03 8.97
CA ARG A 407 -30.03 22.48 7.57
C ARG A 407 -29.29 21.46 6.72
N LEU A 408 -29.79 21.20 5.53
CA LEU A 408 -29.20 20.26 4.59
C LEU A 408 -28.56 21.00 3.41
N HIS A 409 -27.31 20.68 3.10
CA HIS A 409 -26.66 21.06 1.83
C HIS A 409 -26.42 19.78 1.03
N ALA A 410 -27.07 19.63 -0.11
CA ALA A 410 -26.95 18.46 -0.97
C ALA A 410 -26.03 18.74 -2.15
N VAL A 411 -25.02 17.89 -2.36
CA VAL A 411 -24.07 18.02 -3.47
C VAL A 411 -24.08 16.76 -4.32
N ASP A 412 -24.07 16.97 -5.63
CA ASP A 412 -23.80 15.94 -6.64
C ASP A 412 -22.56 16.38 -7.43
N ILE A 413 -21.56 15.51 -7.48
CA ILE A 413 -20.26 15.83 -8.06
C ILE A 413 -20.05 14.93 -9.27
N VAL A 414 -20.12 15.56 -10.44
CA VAL A 414 -19.83 14.90 -11.72
C VAL A 414 -18.32 14.80 -11.86
N ALA A 415 -17.81 13.58 -11.98
CA ALA A 415 -16.39 13.33 -12.12
C ALA A 415 -15.90 13.82 -13.50
N GLY A 416 -15.06 14.85 -13.53
CA GLY A 416 -14.37 15.30 -14.72
C GLY A 416 -13.12 14.45 -14.96
N GLY A 417 -13.13 13.56 -15.94
CA GLY A 417 -11.94 12.78 -16.30
C GLY A 417 -11.49 13.06 -17.73
N ASP A 418 -10.34 13.73 -17.89
CA ASP A 418 -9.35 13.60 -18.99
C ASP A 418 -9.88 13.45 -20.44
N THR A 419 -11.04 13.98 -20.79
CA THR A 419 -11.38 14.19 -22.21
C THR A 419 -10.50 15.31 -22.74
N GLU A 420 -9.56 14.98 -23.62
CA GLU A 420 -9.20 15.89 -24.72
C GLU A 420 -10.53 16.47 -25.21
N LEU A 421 -10.68 17.79 -25.08
CA LEU A 421 -11.92 18.51 -25.36
C LEU A 421 -12.23 18.41 -26.86
N ASP A 422 -12.83 17.30 -27.28
CA ASP A 422 -13.63 17.21 -28.48
C ASP A 422 -15.08 17.58 -28.15
N ALA A 423 -15.80 18.14 -29.12
CA ALA A 423 -17.19 18.62 -28.97
C ALA A 423 -18.17 17.55 -28.41
N MET A 424 -17.83 16.26 -28.51
CA MET A 424 -18.60 15.16 -27.91
C MET A 424 -18.46 15.08 -26.38
N GLY A 425 -17.31 15.46 -25.81
CA GLY A 425 -17.06 15.45 -24.37
C GLY A 425 -17.83 16.52 -23.62
N GLU A 426 -17.92 17.73 -24.18
CA GLU A 426 -18.71 18.83 -23.60
C GLU A 426 -20.20 18.51 -23.54
N GLN A 427 -20.76 17.91 -24.60
CA GLN A 427 -22.17 17.48 -24.61
C GLN A 427 -22.45 16.36 -23.60
N PHE A 428 -21.51 15.42 -23.42
CA PHE A 428 -21.64 14.36 -22.43
C PHE A 428 -21.60 14.92 -21.00
N LEU A 429 -20.65 15.81 -20.71
CA LEU A 429 -20.54 16.48 -19.42
C LEU A 429 -21.78 17.34 -19.10
N ALA A 430 -22.28 18.09 -20.09
CA ALA A 430 -23.49 18.89 -19.93
C ALA A 430 -24.69 18.00 -19.56
N ARG A 431 -24.86 16.85 -20.24
CA ARG A 431 -25.91 15.88 -19.91
C ARG A 431 -25.77 15.31 -18.50
N GLU A 432 -24.55 15.01 -18.05
CA GLU A 432 -24.31 14.52 -16.69
C GLU A 432 -24.59 15.60 -15.63
N LEU A 433 -24.22 16.85 -15.88
CA LEU A 433 -24.54 17.98 -15.00
C LEU A 433 -26.06 18.24 -14.95
N ASP A 434 -26.76 18.15 -16.08
CA ASP A 434 -28.23 18.27 -16.12
C ASP A 434 -28.91 17.13 -15.35
N ALA A 435 -28.39 15.90 -15.47
CA ALA A 435 -28.87 14.76 -14.68
C ALA A 435 -28.63 14.95 -13.18
N ALA A 436 -27.44 15.45 -12.80
CA ALA A 436 -27.09 15.77 -11.42
C ALA A 436 -28.01 16.86 -10.84
N ARG A 437 -28.32 17.91 -11.61
CA ARG A 437 -29.29 18.94 -11.23
C ARG A 437 -30.68 18.38 -11.03
N ALA A 438 -31.18 17.58 -11.97
CA ALA A 438 -32.49 16.95 -11.87
C ALA A 438 -32.60 16.02 -10.64
N HIS A 439 -31.53 15.29 -10.31
CA HIS A 439 -31.43 14.50 -9.09
C HIS A 439 -31.50 15.38 -7.84
N LEU A 440 -30.72 16.46 -7.78
CA LEU A 440 -30.74 17.38 -6.64
C LEU A 440 -32.09 18.10 -6.47
N ASP A 441 -32.80 18.41 -7.55
CA ASP A 441 -34.18 18.93 -7.47
C ASP A 441 -35.14 17.92 -6.85
N GLN A 442 -34.93 16.62 -7.08
CA GLN A 442 -35.68 15.58 -6.39
C GLN A 442 -35.34 15.53 -4.89
N VAL A 443 -34.06 15.65 -4.54
CA VAL A 443 -33.61 15.73 -3.13
C VAL A 443 -34.22 16.94 -2.41
N GLN A 444 -34.20 18.11 -3.05
CA GLN A 444 -34.82 19.32 -2.48
C GLN A 444 -36.32 19.16 -2.26
N ARG A 445 -37.06 18.55 -3.21
CA ARG A 445 -38.49 18.25 -3.04
C ARG A 445 -38.75 17.30 -1.86
N GLN A 446 -37.92 16.26 -1.71
CA GLN A 446 -38.02 15.35 -0.56
C GLN A 446 -37.75 16.06 0.76
N ALA A 447 -36.74 16.93 0.80
CA ALA A 447 -36.42 17.73 1.98
C ALA A 447 -37.54 18.73 2.33
N ALA A 448 -38.09 19.43 1.34
CA ALA A 448 -39.20 20.37 1.52
C ALA A 448 -40.46 19.67 2.06
N ALA A 449 -40.78 18.48 1.53
CA ALA A 449 -41.89 17.67 2.02
C ALA A 449 -41.71 17.23 3.49
N ALA A 450 -40.47 17.14 3.97
CA ALA A 450 -40.13 16.82 5.36
C ALA A 450 -39.87 18.06 6.23
N GLY A 451 -40.12 19.28 5.72
CA GLY A 451 -39.90 20.53 6.45
C GLY A 451 -38.42 20.90 6.66
N VAL A 452 -37.51 20.33 5.88
CA VAL A 452 -36.06 20.54 6.00
C VAL A 452 -35.59 21.64 5.05
N ALA A 453 -34.90 22.65 5.59
CA ALA A 453 -34.25 23.68 4.78
C ALA A 453 -33.07 23.05 4.01
N CYS A 454 -33.24 22.89 2.69
CA CYS A 454 -32.25 22.26 1.81
C CYS A 454 -31.72 23.25 0.76
N ARG A 455 -30.40 23.37 0.67
CA ARG A 455 -29.71 23.95 -0.50
C ARG A 455 -29.10 22.81 -1.30
N SER A 456 -28.89 23.02 -2.60
CA SER A 456 -28.19 22.03 -3.41
C SER A 456 -27.28 22.65 -4.45
N GLU A 457 -26.23 21.92 -4.80
CA GLU A 457 -25.20 22.34 -5.76
C GLU A 457 -24.71 21.14 -6.58
N ALA A 458 -24.88 21.21 -7.90
CA ALA A 458 -24.25 20.28 -8.83
C ALA A 458 -22.93 20.88 -9.29
N THR A 459 -21.82 20.18 -9.08
CA THR A 459 -20.48 20.67 -9.44
C THR A 459 -19.70 19.62 -10.21
N GLN A 460 -18.71 20.08 -10.98
CA GLN A 460 -17.76 19.22 -11.66
C GLN A 460 -16.44 19.25 -10.89
N ALA A 461 -15.86 18.09 -10.63
CA ALA A 461 -14.54 18.01 -10.03
C ALA A 461 -13.73 16.83 -10.58
N ASN A 462 -12.41 17.02 -10.69
CA ASN A 462 -11.50 15.93 -11.06
C ASN A 462 -11.40 14.87 -9.96
N GLN A 463 -11.56 15.28 -8.70
CA GLN A 463 -11.52 14.38 -7.55
C GLN A 463 -12.75 14.57 -6.65
N VAL A 464 -13.73 13.67 -6.79
CA VAL A 464 -15.01 13.71 -6.06
C VAL A 464 -14.82 13.88 -4.55
N TYR A 465 -13.94 13.10 -3.92
CA TYR A 465 -13.79 13.14 -2.47
C TYR A 465 -13.24 14.48 -1.96
N GLN A 466 -12.36 15.14 -2.72
CA GLN A 466 -11.79 16.44 -2.33
C GLN A 466 -12.86 17.52 -2.36
N GLU A 467 -13.71 17.49 -3.38
CA GLU A 467 -14.82 18.44 -3.48
C GLU A 467 -15.86 18.21 -2.38
N ILE A 468 -16.18 16.96 -2.02
CA ILE A 468 -17.04 16.69 -0.84
C ILE A 468 -16.46 17.31 0.43
N VAL A 469 -15.16 17.12 0.67
CA VAL A 469 -14.48 17.66 1.86
C VAL A 469 -14.44 19.19 1.82
N SER A 470 -14.14 19.78 0.67
CA SER A 470 -14.14 21.23 0.48
C SER A 470 -15.52 21.84 0.70
N GLN A 471 -16.58 21.20 0.20
CA GLN A 471 -17.96 21.63 0.44
C GLN A 471 -18.30 21.54 1.93
N ALA A 472 -17.86 20.49 2.64
CA ALA A 472 -18.07 20.37 4.08
C ALA A 472 -17.42 21.52 4.86
N GLU A 473 -16.20 21.91 4.47
CA GLU A 473 -15.49 23.06 5.05
C GLU A 473 -16.20 24.38 4.75
N LYS A 474 -16.55 24.63 3.48
CA LYS A 474 -17.24 25.84 3.01
C LYS A 474 -18.59 26.03 3.71
N THR A 475 -19.37 24.96 3.87
CA THR A 475 -20.68 25.02 4.52
C THR A 475 -20.61 24.84 6.02
N GLN A 476 -19.41 24.67 6.59
CA GLN A 476 -19.21 24.40 8.01
C GLN A 476 -20.07 23.21 8.49
N ALA A 477 -20.12 22.14 7.70
CA ALA A 477 -20.93 20.96 8.00
C ALA A 477 -20.43 20.26 9.26
N ASP A 478 -21.34 19.87 10.14
CA ASP A 478 -21.03 19.10 11.35
C ASP A 478 -21.10 17.58 11.08
N LEU A 479 -21.75 17.19 9.97
CA LEU A 479 -21.91 15.80 9.54
C LEU A 479 -21.93 15.71 8.00
N ILE A 480 -21.10 14.85 7.45
CA ILE A 480 -21.20 14.40 6.06
C ILE A 480 -22.02 13.10 6.02
N ILE A 481 -23.02 13.04 5.16
CA ILE A 481 -23.88 11.88 4.94
C ILE A 481 -23.68 11.41 3.51
N MET A 482 -23.31 10.15 3.32
CA MET A 482 -23.04 9.60 1.99
C MET A 482 -23.34 8.10 1.91
N GLY A 483 -23.50 7.61 0.68
CA GLY A 483 -23.62 6.17 0.42
C GLY A 483 -22.33 5.41 0.75
N ARG A 484 -22.45 4.09 0.93
CA ARG A 484 -21.29 3.19 1.06
C ARG A 484 -20.40 3.21 -0.20
N ARG A 485 -20.98 3.56 -1.35
CA ARG A 485 -20.39 3.56 -2.70
C ARG A 485 -21.08 4.60 -3.56
N GLY A 486 -20.41 4.97 -4.66
CA GLY A 486 -21.00 5.75 -5.75
C GLY A 486 -21.26 4.93 -7.01
N ARG A 487 -21.69 5.63 -8.07
CA ARG A 487 -22.16 5.16 -9.38
C ARG A 487 -21.16 4.27 -10.13
N HIS A 488 -19.88 4.37 -9.82
CA HIS A 488 -18.77 3.66 -10.50
C HIS A 488 -18.20 2.46 -9.71
N GLY A 489 -18.84 2.02 -8.62
CA GLY A 489 -18.35 0.90 -7.79
C GLY A 489 -18.56 -0.48 -8.44
N LEU A 490 -17.47 -1.18 -8.81
CA LEU A 490 -17.48 -2.46 -9.53
C LEU A 490 -17.82 -3.72 -8.69
N ALA A 491 -18.08 -3.60 -7.38
CA ALA A 491 -18.42 -4.74 -6.51
C ALA A 491 -19.63 -4.48 -5.61
N ARG A 492 -20.60 -5.41 -5.59
CA ARG A 492 -21.81 -5.33 -4.75
C ARG A 492 -21.53 -5.43 -3.24
N LEU A 493 -20.34 -5.84 -2.83
CA LEU A 493 -19.99 -6.04 -1.41
C LEU A 493 -18.84 -5.17 -0.84
N MET A 494 -18.06 -4.37 -1.61
CA MET A 494 -16.90 -3.58 -1.10
C MET A 494 -17.05 -2.04 -0.99
N VAL A 495 -16.78 -1.38 0.17
CA VAL A 495 -16.81 0.10 0.35
C VAL A 495 -16.10 0.87 -0.77
N GLY A 496 -16.69 1.97 -1.23
CA GLY A 496 -16.18 2.75 -2.36
C GLY A 496 -14.91 3.54 -2.02
N PRO A 497 -13.97 3.73 -2.97
CA PRO A 497 -12.74 4.50 -2.73
C PRO A 497 -12.99 5.93 -2.24
N SER A 498 -14.02 6.60 -2.80
CA SER A 498 -14.40 7.96 -2.37
C SER A 498 -14.86 8.00 -0.92
N THR A 499 -15.64 7.01 -0.46
CA THR A 499 -16.13 6.94 0.92
C THR A 499 -14.97 6.82 1.92
N VAL A 500 -14.00 5.93 1.65
CA VAL A 500 -12.82 5.78 2.51
C VAL A 500 -12.01 7.09 2.58
N ARG A 501 -11.81 7.75 1.43
CA ARG A 501 -11.06 9.02 1.37
C ARG A 501 -11.79 10.17 2.07
N VAL A 502 -13.12 10.27 1.93
CA VAL A 502 -13.93 11.25 2.68
C VAL A 502 -13.80 10.99 4.19
N ILE A 503 -13.95 9.76 4.66
CA ILE A 503 -13.78 9.46 6.09
C ILE A 503 -12.37 9.82 6.57
N GLY A 504 -11.34 9.59 5.76
CA GLY A 504 -9.96 9.97 6.09
C GLY A 504 -9.78 11.49 6.26
N HIS A 505 -10.32 12.29 5.35
CA HIS A 505 -10.01 13.72 5.22
C HIS A 505 -11.09 14.66 5.78
N ALA A 506 -12.30 14.17 6.06
CA ALA A 506 -13.39 15.01 6.53
C ALA A 506 -13.02 15.76 7.83
N PRO A 507 -13.36 17.05 7.94
CA PRO A 507 -13.15 17.85 9.14
C PRO A 507 -14.17 17.53 10.24
N CYS A 508 -15.22 16.79 9.92
CA CYS A 508 -16.35 16.49 10.78
C CYS A 508 -16.75 15.01 10.70
N ASN A 509 -17.80 14.64 11.44
CA ASN A 509 -18.29 13.27 11.51
C ASN A 509 -18.79 12.81 10.13
N VAL A 510 -18.68 11.50 9.85
CA VAL A 510 -19.12 10.92 8.57
C VAL A 510 -20.10 9.78 8.82
N LEU A 511 -21.33 9.93 8.33
CA LEU A 511 -22.36 8.90 8.33
C LEU A 511 -22.39 8.20 6.97
N VAL A 512 -22.00 6.93 6.98
CA VAL A 512 -22.09 6.05 5.81
C VAL A 512 -23.39 5.27 5.86
N VAL A 513 -24.25 5.47 4.86
CA VAL A 513 -25.59 4.89 4.79
C VAL A 513 -25.68 3.86 3.66
N PRO A 514 -25.81 2.57 3.99
CA PRO A 514 -26.08 1.52 3.00
C PRO A 514 -27.46 1.69 2.37
N ARG A 515 -27.65 1.21 1.14
CA ARG A 515 -28.90 1.36 0.37
C ARG A 515 -30.17 0.99 1.14
N ALA A 516 -30.15 -0.11 1.88
CA ALA A 516 -31.29 -0.67 2.60
C ALA A 516 -31.29 -0.33 4.10
N ALA A 517 -30.37 0.50 4.57
CA ALA A 517 -30.37 0.93 5.97
C ALA A 517 -31.48 1.96 6.22
N GLU A 518 -32.07 1.89 7.41
CA GLU A 518 -33.11 2.80 7.87
C GLU A 518 -32.87 3.16 9.35
N LEU A 519 -32.86 4.46 9.68
CA LEU A 519 -32.67 4.95 11.04
C LEU A 519 -34.02 5.21 11.70
N VAL A 520 -34.75 4.12 11.98
CA VAL A 520 -36.09 4.19 12.57
C VAL A 520 -36.07 4.36 14.10
N GLY A 521 -34.93 4.11 14.76
CA GLY A 521 -34.74 4.33 16.19
C GLY A 521 -34.88 3.05 17.04
N ARG A 522 -34.56 1.88 16.48
CA ARG A 522 -34.59 0.59 17.20
C ARG A 522 -33.51 0.51 18.26
N ARG A 523 -32.25 0.68 17.85
CA ARG A 523 -31.08 0.57 18.74
C ARG A 523 -29.82 1.11 18.06
N PHE A 524 -28.92 1.69 18.86
CA PHE A 524 -27.57 2.04 18.44
C PHE A 524 -26.54 1.08 19.07
N VAL A 525 -25.49 0.76 18.33
CA VAL A 525 -24.33 0.02 18.84
C VAL A 525 -23.13 0.95 18.89
N VAL A 526 -22.50 1.10 20.06
CA VAL A 526 -21.27 1.89 20.22
C VAL A 526 -20.10 0.93 20.36
N ALA A 527 -19.18 0.94 19.40
CA ALA A 527 -17.96 0.15 19.45
C ALA A 527 -16.88 0.90 20.25
N ALA A 528 -16.36 0.25 21.30
CA ALA A 528 -15.47 0.87 22.25
C ALA A 528 -14.18 0.07 22.48
N ASP A 529 -13.05 0.75 22.33
CA ASP A 529 -11.72 0.20 22.59
C ASP A 529 -10.97 0.95 23.70
N GLY A 530 -11.63 1.92 24.36
CA GLY A 530 -11.05 2.74 25.43
C GLY A 530 -10.13 3.85 24.94
N SER A 531 -10.03 4.07 23.62
CA SER A 531 -9.35 5.24 23.07
C SER A 531 -10.18 6.52 23.24
N ARG A 532 -9.53 7.69 23.13
CA ARG A 532 -10.23 8.98 23.14
C ARG A 532 -11.33 9.09 22.05
N TYR A 533 -11.12 8.43 20.91
CA TYR A 533 -12.08 8.44 19.79
C TYR A 533 -13.30 7.57 20.08
N SER A 534 -13.10 6.45 20.78
CA SER A 534 -14.19 5.66 21.35
C SER A 534 -14.98 6.46 22.38
N ASP A 535 -14.32 7.30 23.18
CA ASP A 535 -15.01 8.15 24.16
C ASP A 535 -15.81 9.27 23.47
N THR A 536 -15.25 9.92 22.43
CA THR A 536 -16.01 10.87 21.59
C THR A 536 -17.20 10.19 20.89
N ALA A 537 -17.04 8.93 20.47
CA ALA A 537 -18.12 8.15 19.89
C ALA A 537 -19.25 7.89 20.90
N ALA A 538 -18.93 7.61 22.17
CA ALA A 538 -19.92 7.45 23.23
C ALA A 538 -20.63 8.78 23.58
N LEU A 539 -19.89 9.89 23.61
CA LEU A 539 -20.48 11.24 23.78
C LEU A 539 -21.47 11.57 22.65
N THR A 540 -21.07 11.31 21.41
CA THR A 540 -21.91 11.51 20.24
C THR A 540 -23.14 10.61 20.27
N ALA A 541 -22.97 9.35 20.71
CA ALA A 541 -24.06 8.41 20.89
C ALA A 541 -25.06 8.86 21.94
N ALA A 542 -24.60 9.42 23.06
CA ALA A 542 -25.48 9.97 24.10
C ALA A 542 -26.39 11.07 23.53
N CYS A 543 -25.81 12.02 22.79
CA CYS A 543 -26.55 13.11 22.15
C CYS A 543 -27.62 12.58 21.18
N LEU A 544 -27.23 11.70 20.25
CA LEU A 544 -28.16 11.12 19.27
C LEU A 544 -29.23 10.24 19.92
N ALA A 545 -28.86 9.44 20.93
CA ALA A 545 -29.78 8.55 21.63
C ALA A 545 -30.87 9.33 22.35
N LYS A 546 -30.54 10.46 23.00
CA LYS A 546 -31.55 11.35 23.60
C LYS A 546 -32.46 11.97 22.56
N LEU A 547 -31.88 12.53 21.50
CA LEU A 547 -32.64 13.17 20.41
C LEU A 547 -33.61 12.19 19.74
N CYS A 548 -33.20 10.93 19.58
CA CYS A 548 -33.99 9.90 18.91
C CYS A 548 -34.78 9.00 19.87
N ASN A 549 -34.70 9.20 21.18
CA ASN A 549 -35.17 8.28 22.22
C ASN A 549 -34.84 6.81 21.90
N THR A 550 -33.57 6.54 21.57
CA THR A 550 -33.10 5.25 21.05
C THR A 550 -32.15 4.59 22.04
N PRO A 551 -32.37 3.32 22.41
CA PRO A 551 -31.49 2.65 23.36
C PRO A 551 -30.13 2.30 22.74
N VAL A 552 -29.12 2.11 23.60
CA VAL A 552 -27.72 1.91 23.20
C VAL A 552 -27.18 0.57 23.71
N THR A 553 -26.38 -0.11 22.90
CA THR A 553 -25.56 -1.25 23.33
C THR A 553 -24.09 -0.89 23.17
N VAL A 554 -23.34 -0.85 24.27
CA VAL A 554 -21.89 -0.63 24.25
C VAL A 554 -21.18 -1.97 24.06
N VAL A 555 -20.25 -2.04 23.10
CA VAL A 555 -19.53 -3.26 22.75
C VAL A 555 -18.02 -3.03 22.85
N SER A 556 -17.33 -3.86 23.63
CA SER A 556 -15.87 -3.94 23.60
C SER A 556 -15.43 -5.37 23.31
N VAL A 557 -14.63 -5.59 22.26
CA VAL A 557 -14.33 -6.93 21.77
C VAL A 557 -13.00 -7.42 22.34
N THR A 558 -12.95 -8.69 22.77
CA THR A 558 -11.72 -9.34 23.24
C THR A 558 -11.39 -10.57 22.39
N LEU A 559 -10.12 -10.94 22.29
CA LEU A 559 -9.70 -12.19 21.64
C LEU A 559 -9.46 -13.29 22.70
N PRO A 560 -9.65 -14.58 22.37
CA PRO A 560 -9.37 -15.68 23.29
C PRO A 560 -7.92 -15.68 23.84
N VAL A 561 -6.97 -15.21 23.03
CA VAL A 561 -5.53 -15.14 23.35
C VAL A 561 -5.17 -13.92 24.21
N HIS A 562 -6.13 -13.03 24.52
CA HIS A 562 -5.87 -11.86 25.36
C HIS A 562 -5.58 -12.24 26.81
N SER A 563 -4.61 -11.55 27.41
CA SER A 563 -4.30 -11.64 28.84
C SER A 563 -5.51 -11.26 29.70
N ASP A 564 -5.54 -11.74 30.94
CA ASP A 564 -6.60 -11.38 31.90
C ASP A 564 -6.64 -9.87 32.16
N GLU A 565 -5.50 -9.18 32.06
CA GLU A 565 -5.42 -7.73 32.12
C GLU A 565 -6.21 -7.04 30.99
N ARG A 566 -6.06 -7.49 29.74
CA ARG A 566 -6.85 -6.97 28.60
C ARG A 566 -8.34 -7.29 28.74
N LYS A 567 -8.69 -8.45 29.31
CA LYS A 567 -10.09 -8.79 29.59
C LYS A 567 -10.67 -7.85 30.65
N ARG A 568 -9.94 -7.59 31.74
CA ARG A 568 -10.35 -6.62 32.78
C ARG A 568 -10.51 -5.22 32.21
N GLU A 569 -9.60 -4.80 31.34
CA GLU A 569 -9.65 -3.50 30.67
C GLU A 569 -10.92 -3.34 29.82
N ALA A 570 -11.31 -4.37 29.05
CA ALA A 570 -12.57 -4.35 28.29
C ALA A 570 -13.79 -4.21 29.21
N HIS A 571 -13.80 -4.89 30.37
CA HIS A 571 -14.87 -4.73 31.37
C HIS A 571 -14.91 -3.32 31.94
N GLN A 572 -13.75 -2.73 32.24
CA GLN A 572 -13.66 -1.35 32.73
C GLN A 572 -14.21 -0.35 31.69
N ILE A 573 -13.85 -0.51 30.42
CA ILE A 573 -14.34 0.34 29.32
C ILE A 573 -15.85 0.27 29.22
N VAL A 574 -16.41 -0.94 29.14
CA VAL A 574 -17.87 -1.12 29.01
C VAL A 574 -18.58 -0.55 30.23
N ASN A 575 -18.15 -0.88 31.45
CA ASN A 575 -18.78 -0.40 32.67
C ASN A 575 -18.73 1.14 32.78
N ARG A 576 -17.61 1.75 32.41
CA ARG A 576 -17.45 3.21 32.39
C ARG A 576 -18.43 3.87 31.44
N LEU A 577 -18.50 3.38 30.19
CA LEU A 577 -19.38 3.98 29.17
C LEU A 577 -20.86 3.72 29.43
N VAL A 578 -21.21 2.54 29.94
CA VAL A 578 -22.58 2.23 30.39
C VAL A 578 -22.99 3.16 31.53
N SER A 579 -22.11 3.39 32.51
CA SER A 579 -22.40 4.30 33.62
C SER A 579 -22.59 5.74 33.14
N PHE A 580 -21.72 6.21 32.25
CA PHE A 580 -21.84 7.52 31.60
C PHE A 580 -23.18 7.66 30.85
N LEU A 581 -23.52 6.72 29.97
CA LEU A 581 -24.77 6.78 29.21
C LEU A 581 -26.03 6.71 30.09
N LYS A 582 -25.99 5.96 31.20
CA LYS A 582 -27.09 5.96 32.19
C LYS A 582 -27.24 7.31 32.89
N GLN A 583 -26.13 7.95 33.27
CA GLN A 583 -26.17 9.30 33.86
C GLN A 583 -26.74 10.33 32.90
N GLU A 584 -26.47 10.15 31.61
CA GLU A 584 -27.06 10.96 30.54
C GLU A 584 -28.56 10.64 30.29
N GLY A 585 -29.15 9.65 30.97
CA GLY A 585 -30.56 9.28 30.84
C GLY A 585 -30.87 8.37 29.64
N VAL A 586 -29.86 7.68 29.09
CA VAL A 586 -30.02 6.76 27.95
C VAL A 586 -30.20 5.33 28.45
N GLU A 587 -31.19 4.60 27.91
CA GLU A 587 -31.30 3.15 28.14
C GLU A 587 -30.10 2.44 27.50
N VAL A 588 -29.28 1.77 28.32
CA VAL A 588 -28.02 1.19 27.85
C VAL A 588 -27.70 -0.16 28.49
N GLU A 589 -27.15 -1.06 27.66
CA GLU A 589 -26.54 -2.33 28.08
C GLU A 589 -25.09 -2.45 27.56
N GLY A 590 -24.31 -3.31 28.19
CA GLY A 590 -22.92 -3.59 27.81
C GLY A 590 -22.71 -5.03 27.37
N LYS A 591 -21.92 -5.25 26.31
CA LYS A 591 -21.51 -6.58 25.83
C LYS A 591 -19.99 -6.65 25.61
N ILE A 592 -19.42 -7.80 25.93
CA ILE A 592 -17.99 -8.08 25.72
C ILE A 592 -17.84 -9.38 24.92
N PRO A 593 -18.11 -9.36 23.61
CA PRO A 593 -18.01 -10.55 22.79
C PRO A 593 -16.55 -10.98 22.57
N HIS A 594 -16.38 -12.27 22.28
CA HIS A 594 -15.07 -12.89 22.04
C HIS A 594 -14.90 -13.22 20.55
N GLY A 595 -13.92 -12.60 19.90
CA GLY A 595 -13.67 -12.83 18.48
C GLY A 595 -12.96 -11.65 17.81
N ARG A 596 -13.00 -11.61 16.48
CA ARG A 596 -12.50 -10.46 15.71
C ARG A 596 -13.41 -9.25 15.90
N ALA A 597 -12.82 -8.08 16.10
CA ALA A 597 -13.56 -6.87 16.43
C ALA A 597 -14.65 -6.53 15.39
N ASP A 598 -14.31 -6.55 14.11
CA ASP A 598 -15.22 -6.26 13.01
C ASP A 598 -16.42 -7.21 12.97
N GLU A 599 -16.15 -8.53 13.05
CA GLU A 599 -17.17 -9.58 13.02
C GLU A 599 -18.11 -9.47 14.23
N MET A 600 -17.56 -9.29 15.43
CA MET A 600 -18.35 -9.23 16.67
C MET A 600 -19.19 -7.96 16.80
N ILE A 601 -18.70 -6.83 16.28
CA ILE A 601 -19.48 -5.58 16.22
C ILE A 601 -20.68 -5.76 15.29
N VAL A 602 -20.45 -6.30 14.07
CA VAL A 602 -21.52 -6.54 13.09
C VAL A 602 -22.51 -7.59 13.59
N GLN A 603 -22.01 -8.67 14.19
CA GLN A 603 -22.85 -9.70 14.81
C GLN A 603 -23.72 -9.10 15.92
N THR A 604 -23.14 -8.29 16.81
CA THR A 604 -23.91 -7.64 17.88
C THR A 604 -24.97 -6.70 17.31
N ALA A 605 -24.66 -5.94 16.25
CA ALA A 605 -25.62 -5.08 15.58
C ALA A 605 -26.79 -5.88 14.97
N ASN A 606 -26.51 -7.03 14.34
CA ASN A 606 -27.54 -7.91 13.81
C ASN A 606 -28.40 -8.54 14.93
N GLU A 607 -27.77 -9.08 15.97
CA GLU A 607 -28.46 -9.69 17.13
C GLU A 607 -29.40 -8.71 17.83
N LYS A 608 -29.02 -7.42 17.87
CA LYS A 608 -29.76 -6.36 18.55
C LYS A 608 -30.67 -5.56 17.63
N ASN A 609 -30.78 -5.97 16.36
CA ASN A 609 -31.54 -5.24 15.32
C ASN A 609 -31.20 -3.74 15.31
N ALA A 610 -29.91 -3.42 15.40
CA ALA A 610 -29.45 -2.05 15.46
C ALA A 610 -29.61 -1.35 14.11
N ASP A 611 -29.92 -0.06 14.15
CA ASP A 611 -30.05 0.77 12.94
C ASP A 611 -28.73 1.49 12.63
N LEU A 612 -27.92 1.76 13.65
CA LEU A 612 -26.69 2.54 13.59
C LEU A 612 -25.58 1.90 14.42
N ILE A 613 -24.40 1.79 13.81
CA ILE A 613 -23.14 1.52 14.51
C ILE A 613 -22.37 2.83 14.63
N ILE A 614 -21.95 3.19 15.83
CA ILE A 614 -21.19 4.40 16.13
C ILE A 614 -19.80 3.98 16.58
N MET A 615 -18.76 4.53 15.95
CA MET A 615 -17.39 4.20 16.30
C MET A 615 -16.45 5.38 16.06
N GLY A 616 -15.36 5.39 16.81
CA GLY A 616 -14.28 6.34 16.59
C GLY A 616 -13.61 6.11 15.22
N SER A 617 -13.12 7.20 14.63
CA SER A 617 -12.33 7.18 13.40
C SER A 617 -11.01 6.40 13.55
N ARG A 618 -10.53 6.26 14.79
CA ARG A 618 -9.26 5.60 15.15
C ARG A 618 -9.40 4.81 16.45
N GLY A 619 -8.54 3.80 16.62
CA GLY A 619 -8.40 3.05 17.88
C GLY A 619 -7.09 3.37 18.61
N ARG A 620 -6.64 2.46 19.48
CA ARG A 620 -5.35 2.55 20.24
C ARG A 620 -4.06 2.65 19.43
N THR A 621 -4.13 2.70 18.10
CA THR A 621 -2.96 2.74 17.22
C THR A 621 -2.74 4.16 16.70
N GLY A 622 -1.58 4.74 17.03
CA GLY A 622 -1.13 6.00 16.44
C GLY A 622 -0.57 5.83 15.02
N LEU A 623 -0.35 6.99 14.39
CA LEU A 623 0.51 7.30 13.23
C LEU A 623 -0.08 7.41 11.81
N GLU A 624 -1.39 7.57 11.61
CA GLU A 624 -1.93 8.06 10.33
C GLU A 624 -3.06 9.07 10.57
N ARG A 625 -2.83 10.35 10.25
CA ARG A 625 -3.88 11.39 10.31
C ARG A 625 -4.95 11.23 9.22
N VAL A 626 -4.71 10.36 8.24
CA VAL A 626 -5.42 10.33 6.95
C VAL A 626 -6.10 8.99 6.62
N LEU A 627 -5.84 7.93 7.39
CA LEU A 627 -6.31 6.57 7.07
C LEU A 627 -7.36 6.06 8.06
N LEU A 628 -8.41 5.44 7.50
CA LEU A 628 -9.50 4.80 8.21
C LEU A 628 -8.97 3.60 8.99
N GLY A 629 -9.36 3.45 10.26
CA GLY A 629 -8.98 2.29 11.06
C GLY A 629 -9.45 0.98 10.40
N SER A 630 -8.57 -0.05 10.39
CA SER A 630 -8.87 -1.31 9.69
C SER A 630 -10.11 -2.06 10.21
N THR A 631 -10.49 -1.84 11.46
CA THR A 631 -11.76 -2.33 12.01
C THR A 631 -12.95 -1.56 11.45
N SER A 632 -12.88 -0.23 11.41
CA SER A 632 -13.93 0.65 10.90
C SER A 632 -14.21 0.37 9.42
N GLU A 633 -13.17 0.21 8.61
CA GLU A 633 -13.30 -0.17 7.21
C GLU A 633 -14.06 -1.49 7.03
N ARG A 634 -13.67 -2.54 7.77
CA ARG A 634 -14.33 -3.86 7.70
C ARG A 634 -15.77 -3.86 8.22
N VAL A 635 -16.06 -3.08 9.27
CA VAL A 635 -17.42 -2.91 9.79
C VAL A 635 -18.31 -2.25 8.74
N ILE A 636 -17.87 -1.15 8.12
CA ILE A 636 -18.62 -0.46 7.06
C ILE A 636 -18.86 -1.41 5.88
N ASP A 637 -17.89 -2.28 5.58
CA ASP A 637 -17.99 -3.22 4.47
C ASP A 637 -19.05 -4.31 4.70
N GLN A 638 -19.03 -4.91 5.88
CA GLN A 638 -19.81 -6.11 6.21
C GLN A 638 -21.21 -5.82 6.77
N THR A 639 -21.42 -4.67 7.41
CA THR A 639 -22.70 -4.37 8.08
C THR A 639 -23.85 -4.20 7.09
N ARG A 640 -25.10 -4.23 7.56
CA ARG A 640 -26.28 -3.76 6.83
C ARG A 640 -26.83 -2.44 7.37
N CYS A 641 -26.39 -2.04 8.55
CA CYS A 641 -26.81 -0.85 9.28
C CYS A 641 -26.01 0.39 8.82
N ALA A 642 -26.49 1.59 9.13
CA ALA A 642 -25.68 2.79 8.94
C ALA A 642 -24.46 2.78 9.88
N VAL A 643 -23.38 3.46 9.50
CA VAL A 643 -22.18 3.59 10.33
C VAL A 643 -21.80 5.05 10.47
N LEU A 644 -21.77 5.55 11.71
CA LEU A 644 -21.30 6.87 12.06
C LEU A 644 -19.84 6.79 12.54
N ILE A 645 -18.95 7.40 11.78
CA ILE A 645 -17.55 7.56 12.13
C ILE A 645 -17.34 8.91 12.80
N VAL A 646 -16.95 8.87 14.07
CA VAL A 646 -16.75 10.04 14.92
C VAL A 646 -15.28 10.46 14.94
N LYS A 647 -15.01 11.75 14.76
CA LYS A 647 -13.66 12.29 14.57
C LYS A 647 -12.86 12.52 15.85
#